data_AF-A0A927FG47-F1
#
_entry.id   AF-A0A927FG47-F1
#
_cell.length_a   1.000
_cell.length_b   1.000
_cell.length_c   1.000
_cell.angle_alpha   90.00
_cell.angle_beta   90.00
_cell.angle_gamma   90.00
#
_symmetry.space_group_name_H-M   'P 1'
#
loop_
_entity.id
_entity.type
_entity.pdbx_description
1 polymer ?
#
loop_
_entity_poly.entity_id
_entity_poly.type
_entity_poly.pdbx_seq_one_letter_code
_entity_poly.pdbx_strand_id
1 'polypeptide(L)'
;MPSPVPFKVLSLIPPMTQLNTPYPSTAYLTGFLRSRGFNAEQEDLALATVLALLNKQGLMALRDAALALPIEDRSGPVNFFLDHFQDYAVSIDPVIAFLQGRDSTLSHRIASRGFLPEGPRFAALDAYDDDGTGDPIGWAFGALGQTDRARHLATLYLNDLADVLRDAVDEGFEFVRYAERLAASQPSFDALAEALAQPPNLIDSTLERLALQAIERHLPQLVLLSVPFPGSVYAAFRIAQCIKRAQPHIRIALGGGFVNTELRELQDARVFDHVDFVTLDGGERPLLSLIEHLQGQRSAQRLQRTFVRSDAGQVQYMNLQEPDIPFEDVGTPTWDGLPLHQYLSLLDMLNPMNRLWSDGRWNKLTVAHGCYWKKCSFCDVSLDYISRYETAQASTLVDRIEQIVAETGQTGFHFVDEAAPPKALKALAEEILRRGLQISWWGNIRFEKTFTPELCELLAQSGCIAMSGGLEVASDRLLALMKKGVSVEQVAQVTKGFADAGVLVHAYLMYGFPTQTVQDTVDALEYVRQLFENGCIHSGFFHRFVCTVHSPVGQNPETYGVQLLPLPEGTFAKNDVGFVDPTPMPPGVDHDLLGQGLKKAIYNFMHGVGVEADVRQWFDLPKGHFPKPSVPRHKIAKALN
;
A
#
# COMPACT_ATOMS: atom_id res chain seq x y z
N MET A 1 15.46 -36.20 29.72
CA MET A 1 14.79 -34.90 29.91
C MET A 1 13.81 -34.75 28.76
N PRO A 2 12.54 -34.35 28.97
CA PRO A 2 11.70 -33.98 27.84
C PRO A 2 12.42 -32.88 27.05
N SER A 3 12.48 -33.01 25.72
CA SER A 3 13.01 -31.96 24.85
C SER A 3 12.28 -30.65 25.22
N PRO A 4 13.00 -29.52 25.38
CA PRO A 4 12.33 -28.25 25.66
C PRO A 4 11.25 -28.03 24.60
N VAL A 5 10.05 -27.68 25.04
CA VAL A 5 8.95 -27.34 24.12
C VAL A 5 9.45 -26.22 23.22
N PRO A 6 9.43 -26.40 21.87
CA PRO A 6 9.98 -25.41 20.95
C PRO A 6 9.23 -24.09 21.12
N PHE A 7 9.96 -22.97 21.16
CA PHE A 7 9.36 -21.65 21.29
C PHE A 7 8.55 -21.33 20.03
N LYS A 8 7.25 -21.08 20.20
CA LYS A 8 6.28 -20.87 19.11
C LYS A 8 5.95 -19.40 18.93
N VAL A 9 6.10 -18.94 17.69
CA VAL A 9 5.79 -17.57 17.25
C VAL A 9 4.64 -17.62 16.26
N LEU A 10 3.66 -16.73 16.40
CA LEU A 10 2.58 -16.55 15.44
C LEU A 10 2.56 -15.12 14.92
N SER A 11 2.78 -14.93 13.62
CA SER A 11 2.67 -13.65 12.94
C SER A 11 1.26 -13.44 12.40
N LEU A 12 0.61 -12.34 12.77
CA LEU A 12 -0.74 -12.00 12.32
C LEU A 12 -0.71 -10.73 11.47
N ILE A 13 -1.43 -10.77 10.34
CA ILE A 13 -1.76 -9.59 9.52
C ILE A 13 -3.13 -9.07 9.97
N PRO A 14 -3.21 -7.90 10.62
CA PRO A 14 -4.48 -7.29 10.97
C PRO A 14 -5.24 -6.81 9.72
N PRO A 15 -6.58 -6.70 9.79
CA PRO A 15 -7.41 -6.04 8.77
C PRO A 15 -6.91 -4.68 8.27
N MET A 16 -7.45 -4.27 7.12
CA MET A 16 -7.13 -3.01 6.42
C MET A 16 -5.73 -2.95 5.79
N THR A 17 -5.28 -4.06 5.21
CA THR A 17 -4.05 -4.15 4.42
C THR A 17 -4.37 -4.32 2.93
N GLN A 18 -4.33 -5.54 2.39
CA GLN A 18 -4.59 -5.87 0.97
C GLN A 18 -5.41 -7.14 0.87
N LEU A 19 -6.30 -7.21 -0.14
CA LEU A 19 -7.19 -8.37 -0.36
C LEU A 19 -6.78 -9.26 -1.54
N ASN A 20 -5.83 -8.80 -2.36
CA ASN A 20 -5.33 -9.51 -3.52
C ASN A 20 -3.99 -10.24 -3.28
N THR A 21 -3.28 -9.87 -2.22
CA THR A 21 -2.01 -10.49 -1.83
C THR A 21 -1.78 -10.33 -0.33
N PRO A 22 -1.10 -11.28 0.33
CA PRO A 22 -0.68 -11.06 1.71
C PRO A 22 0.31 -9.90 1.79
N TYR A 23 0.22 -9.13 2.87
CA TYR A 23 1.22 -8.15 3.20
C TYR A 23 2.55 -8.86 3.53
N PRO A 24 3.70 -8.45 2.96
CA PRO A 24 4.89 -9.29 2.95
C PRO A 24 5.63 -9.42 4.28
N SER A 25 5.45 -8.52 5.24
CA SER A 25 6.26 -8.51 6.48
C SER A 25 6.21 -9.83 7.25
N THR A 26 5.04 -10.47 7.36
CA THR A 26 4.93 -11.75 8.06
C THR A 26 5.63 -12.87 7.32
N ALA A 27 5.60 -12.88 5.99
CA ALA A 27 6.29 -13.87 5.17
C ALA A 27 7.81 -13.77 5.31
N TYR A 28 8.35 -12.54 5.35
CA TYR A 28 9.78 -12.28 5.59
C TYR A 28 10.21 -12.72 6.99
N LEU A 29 9.50 -12.28 8.03
CA LEU A 29 9.86 -12.59 9.42
C LEU A 29 9.69 -14.08 9.73
N THR A 30 8.64 -14.72 9.21
CA THR A 30 8.41 -16.17 9.37
C THR A 30 9.50 -16.96 8.66
N GLY A 31 9.86 -16.58 7.43
CA GLY A 31 10.94 -17.21 6.67
C GLY A 31 12.29 -17.09 7.39
N PHE A 32 12.61 -15.90 7.88
CA PHE A 32 13.79 -15.65 8.71
C PHE A 32 13.81 -16.49 9.99
N LEU A 33 12.73 -16.48 10.78
CA LEU A 33 12.66 -17.22 12.04
C LEU A 33 12.80 -18.73 11.81
N ARG A 34 12.14 -19.27 10.78
CA ARG A 34 12.27 -20.68 10.38
C ARG A 34 13.70 -21.01 9.94
N SER A 35 14.37 -20.11 9.21
CA SER A 35 15.78 -20.30 8.84
C SER A 35 16.73 -20.32 10.04
N ARG A 36 16.32 -19.75 11.18
CA ARG A 36 17.03 -19.81 12.47
C ARG A 36 16.57 -20.96 13.37
N GLY A 37 15.67 -21.83 12.90
CA GLY A 37 15.21 -23.02 13.63
C GLY A 37 14.08 -22.77 14.64
N PHE A 38 13.45 -21.59 14.61
CA PHE A 38 12.26 -21.33 15.44
C PHE A 38 11.00 -21.94 14.82
N ASN A 39 10.05 -22.33 15.66
CA ASN A 39 8.71 -22.68 15.22
C ASN A 39 7.93 -21.38 15.03
N ALA A 40 7.79 -20.93 13.78
CA ALA A 40 7.06 -19.72 13.43
C ALA A 40 5.95 -20.06 12.43
N GLU A 41 4.75 -19.57 12.72
CA GLU A 41 3.55 -19.71 11.90
C GLU A 41 2.98 -18.33 11.57
N GLN A 42 2.10 -18.25 10.57
CA GLN A 42 1.47 -17.00 10.17
C GLN A 42 0.01 -17.18 9.74
N GLU A 43 -0.79 -16.14 9.92
CA GLU A 43 -2.19 -16.07 9.47
C GLU A 43 -2.53 -14.67 8.95
N ASP A 44 -3.36 -14.62 7.91
CA ASP A 44 -3.91 -13.38 7.37
C ASP A 44 -5.32 -13.13 7.92
N LEU A 45 -5.42 -12.42 9.03
CA LEU A 45 -6.71 -12.07 9.62
C LEU A 45 -7.43 -10.97 8.82
N ALA A 46 -6.73 -10.23 7.95
CA ALA A 46 -7.35 -9.25 7.06
C ALA A 46 -8.25 -9.95 6.05
N LEU A 47 -7.67 -10.89 5.29
CA LEU A 47 -8.42 -11.68 4.32
C LEU A 47 -9.50 -12.54 5.01
N ALA A 48 -9.17 -13.20 6.13
CA ALA A 48 -10.11 -14.06 6.83
C ALA A 48 -11.35 -13.28 7.33
N THR A 49 -11.15 -12.06 7.83
CA THR A 49 -12.26 -11.20 8.29
C THR A 49 -13.16 -10.80 7.12
N VAL A 50 -12.56 -10.36 6.01
CA VAL A 50 -13.34 -9.98 4.82
C VAL A 50 -14.12 -11.16 4.25
N LEU A 51 -13.50 -12.33 4.12
CA LEU A 51 -14.20 -13.53 3.61
C LEU A 51 -15.28 -14.04 4.58
N ALA A 52 -15.13 -13.81 5.89
CA ALA A 52 -16.15 -14.14 6.88
C ALA A 52 -17.37 -13.20 6.82
N LEU A 53 -17.17 -11.93 6.44
CA LEU A 53 -18.23 -10.95 6.24
C LEU A 53 -18.88 -11.07 4.85
N LEU A 54 -18.08 -11.34 3.82
CA LEU A 54 -18.49 -11.45 2.42
C LEU A 54 -18.81 -12.89 2.02
N ASN A 55 -19.73 -13.50 2.75
CA ASN A 55 -20.36 -14.75 2.36
C ASN A 55 -21.84 -14.70 2.76
N LYS A 56 -22.63 -15.69 2.36
CA LYS A 56 -24.07 -15.71 2.68
C LYS A 56 -24.38 -15.51 4.17
N GLN A 57 -23.64 -16.17 5.06
CA GLN A 57 -23.87 -16.07 6.51
C GLN A 57 -23.44 -14.70 7.06
N GLY A 58 -22.33 -14.16 6.57
CA GLY A 58 -21.85 -12.82 6.91
C GLY A 58 -22.83 -11.73 6.47
N LEU A 59 -23.39 -11.86 5.25
CA LEU A 59 -24.42 -10.93 4.77
C LEU A 59 -25.72 -11.02 5.57
N MET A 60 -26.10 -12.21 6.04
CA MET A 60 -27.25 -12.34 6.96
C MET A 60 -27.01 -11.55 8.25
N ALA A 61 -25.82 -11.65 8.84
CA ALA A 61 -25.46 -10.88 10.03
C ALA A 61 -25.42 -9.36 9.75
N LEU A 62 -24.91 -8.95 8.58
CA LEU A 62 -24.92 -7.56 8.13
C LEU A 62 -26.35 -7.03 7.96
N ARG A 63 -27.25 -7.83 7.39
CA ARG A 63 -28.67 -7.47 7.27
C ARG A 63 -29.31 -7.26 8.62
N ASP A 64 -29.03 -8.14 9.58
CA ASP A 64 -29.60 -8.01 10.92
C ASP A 64 -29.05 -6.75 11.63
N ALA A 65 -27.78 -6.39 11.41
CA ALA A 65 -27.21 -5.12 11.88
C ALA A 65 -27.85 -3.89 11.20
N ALA A 66 -28.01 -3.92 9.87
CA ALA A 66 -28.64 -2.85 9.10
C ALA A 66 -30.13 -2.65 9.48
N LEU A 67 -30.86 -3.73 9.77
CA LEU A 67 -32.25 -3.66 10.24
C LEU A 67 -32.38 -3.10 11.67
N ALA A 68 -31.31 -3.20 12.48
CA ALA A 68 -31.28 -2.63 13.82
C ALA A 68 -31.14 -1.10 13.81
N LEU A 69 -30.68 -0.51 12.70
CA LEU A 69 -30.65 0.95 12.53
C LEU A 69 -32.08 1.52 12.44
N PRO A 70 -32.35 2.69 13.05
CA PRO A 70 -33.54 3.49 12.78
C PRO A 70 -33.70 3.74 11.28
N ILE A 71 -34.94 3.77 10.77
CA ILE A 71 -35.21 3.88 9.33
C ILE A 71 -34.65 5.21 8.77
N GLU A 72 -34.75 6.27 9.55
CA GLU A 72 -34.27 7.61 9.27
C GLU A 72 -32.74 7.72 9.15
N ASP A 73 -32.00 6.80 9.78
CA ASP A 73 -30.53 6.81 9.80
C ASP A 73 -29.94 5.90 8.70
N ARG A 74 -30.77 5.15 7.98
CA ARG A 74 -30.31 4.26 6.91
C ARG A 74 -29.95 5.06 5.67
N SER A 75 -28.70 4.92 5.23
CA SER A 75 -28.21 5.52 4.00
C SER A 75 -28.86 4.89 2.75
N GLY A 76 -28.67 5.53 1.59
CA GLY A 76 -29.07 4.99 0.29
C GLY A 76 -28.52 3.59 0.02
N PRO A 77 -27.19 3.36 0.17
CA PRO A 77 -26.60 2.02 0.08
C PRO A 77 -27.25 0.98 1.00
N VAL A 78 -27.50 1.34 2.27
CA VAL A 78 -28.12 0.41 3.24
C VAL A 78 -29.54 0.03 2.83
N ASN A 79 -30.38 0.99 2.45
CA ASN A 79 -31.74 0.70 2.01
C ASN A 79 -31.75 -0.16 0.73
N PHE A 80 -30.91 0.15 -0.25
CA PHE A 80 -30.78 -0.67 -1.46
C PHE A 80 -30.40 -2.12 -1.14
N PHE A 81 -29.41 -2.32 -0.26
CA PHE A 81 -29.00 -3.65 0.19
C PHE A 81 -30.13 -4.42 0.88
N LEU A 82 -30.93 -3.76 1.73
CA LEU A 82 -32.06 -4.40 2.40
C LEU A 82 -33.16 -4.81 1.42
N ASP A 83 -33.49 -3.94 0.46
CA ASP A 83 -34.52 -4.20 -0.56
C ASP A 83 -34.11 -5.34 -1.52
N HIS A 84 -32.81 -5.44 -1.83
CA HIS A 84 -32.25 -6.44 -2.74
C HIS A 84 -31.51 -7.59 -2.02
N PHE A 85 -31.73 -7.78 -0.72
CA PHE A 85 -30.94 -8.71 0.09
C PHE A 85 -30.91 -10.14 -0.45
N GLN A 86 -32.04 -10.63 -0.98
CA GLN A 86 -32.12 -12.00 -1.50
C GLN A 86 -31.19 -12.19 -2.71
N ASP A 87 -31.05 -11.18 -3.56
CA ASP A 87 -30.14 -11.22 -4.71
C ASP A 87 -28.68 -11.28 -4.22
N TYR A 88 -28.31 -10.38 -3.30
CA TYR A 88 -26.99 -10.39 -2.65
C TYR A 88 -26.66 -11.74 -1.98
N ALA A 89 -27.61 -12.33 -1.25
CA ALA A 89 -27.43 -13.59 -0.52
C ALA A 89 -27.23 -14.80 -1.45
N VAL A 90 -27.70 -14.73 -2.69
CA VAL A 90 -27.51 -15.76 -3.72
C VAL A 90 -26.25 -15.50 -4.55
N SER A 91 -25.89 -14.23 -4.80
CA SER A 91 -24.77 -13.87 -5.66
C SER A 91 -23.42 -13.85 -4.97
N ILE A 92 -23.35 -13.59 -3.66
CA ILE A 92 -22.07 -13.32 -2.97
C ILE A 92 -21.05 -14.48 -3.05
N ASP A 93 -21.44 -15.70 -2.70
CA ASP A 93 -20.50 -16.83 -2.68
C ASP A 93 -19.97 -17.15 -4.10
N PRO A 94 -20.80 -17.20 -5.17
CA PRO A 94 -20.33 -17.29 -6.54
C PRO A 94 -19.40 -16.14 -6.96
N VAL A 95 -19.71 -14.89 -6.58
CA VAL A 95 -18.86 -13.73 -6.92
C VAL A 95 -17.49 -13.84 -6.27
N ILE A 96 -17.43 -14.21 -4.99
CA ILE A 96 -16.15 -14.44 -4.30
C ILE A 96 -15.38 -15.59 -4.97
N ALA A 97 -16.05 -16.69 -5.32
CA ALA A 97 -15.40 -17.78 -6.04
C ALA A 97 -14.85 -17.33 -7.41
N PHE A 98 -15.59 -16.50 -8.15
CA PHE A 98 -15.14 -15.92 -9.42
C PHE A 98 -13.92 -15.01 -9.23
N LEU A 99 -13.94 -14.10 -8.25
CA LEU A 99 -12.83 -13.20 -7.94
C LEU A 99 -11.58 -13.95 -7.45
N GLN A 100 -11.75 -15.12 -6.84
CA GLN A 100 -10.65 -16.03 -6.47
C GLN A 100 -10.17 -16.90 -7.65
N GLY A 101 -10.76 -16.76 -8.84
CA GLY A 101 -10.44 -17.57 -10.01
C GLY A 101 -10.95 -19.02 -9.94
N ARG A 102 -11.84 -19.34 -8.99
CA ARG A 102 -12.41 -20.69 -8.79
C ARG A 102 -13.62 -20.99 -9.68
N ASP A 103 -14.27 -19.99 -10.24
CA ASP A 103 -15.36 -20.14 -11.22
C ASP A 103 -15.30 -19.07 -12.32
N SER A 104 -14.52 -19.33 -13.38
CA SER A 104 -14.40 -18.41 -14.52
C SER A 104 -15.66 -18.30 -15.38
N THR A 105 -16.56 -19.29 -15.32
CA THR A 105 -17.76 -19.35 -16.19
C THR A 105 -18.80 -18.30 -15.79
N LEU A 106 -18.78 -17.86 -14.53
CA LEU A 106 -19.66 -16.81 -14.02
C LEU A 106 -19.44 -15.46 -14.73
N SER A 107 -18.27 -15.25 -15.34
CA SER A 107 -17.94 -14.02 -16.07
C SER A 107 -18.98 -13.65 -17.13
N HIS A 108 -19.57 -14.63 -17.82
CA HIS A 108 -20.61 -14.38 -18.83
C HIS A 108 -21.86 -13.72 -18.22
N ARG A 109 -22.31 -14.21 -17.06
CA ARG A 109 -23.53 -13.75 -16.39
C ARG A 109 -23.33 -12.41 -15.69
N ILE A 110 -22.14 -12.18 -15.14
CA ILE A 110 -21.78 -10.89 -14.56
C ILE A 110 -21.64 -9.84 -15.66
N ALA A 111 -20.91 -10.15 -16.74
CA ALA A 111 -20.68 -9.21 -17.84
C ALA A 111 -21.99 -8.82 -18.57
N SER A 112 -22.99 -9.71 -18.60
CA SER A 112 -24.31 -9.42 -19.16
C SER A 112 -25.21 -8.60 -18.22
N ARG A 113 -24.72 -8.16 -17.05
CA ARG A 113 -25.43 -7.34 -16.05
C ARG A 113 -26.77 -7.94 -15.55
N GLY A 114 -26.92 -9.27 -15.66
CA GLY A 114 -28.16 -9.97 -15.30
C GLY A 114 -28.06 -10.80 -14.01
N PHE A 115 -26.95 -10.69 -13.29
CA PHE A 115 -26.65 -11.55 -12.13
C PHE A 115 -26.42 -10.78 -10.83
N LEU A 116 -25.79 -9.60 -10.90
CA LEU A 116 -25.47 -8.81 -9.72
C LEU A 116 -26.60 -7.81 -9.43
N PRO A 117 -26.99 -7.61 -8.17
CA PRO A 117 -27.67 -6.37 -7.79
C PRO A 117 -26.68 -5.20 -7.97
N GLU A 118 -27.15 -4.14 -8.63
CA GLU A 118 -26.32 -2.97 -8.99
C GLU A 118 -26.71 -1.77 -8.13
N GLY A 119 -25.93 -1.52 -7.07
CA GLY A 119 -26.16 -0.41 -6.14
C GLY A 119 -25.55 0.92 -6.62
N PRO A 120 -25.47 1.91 -5.72
CA PRO A 120 -25.05 3.27 -6.07
C PRO A 120 -23.68 3.38 -6.77
N ARG A 121 -22.74 2.45 -6.54
CA ARG A 121 -21.42 2.46 -7.20
C ARG A 121 -21.49 2.19 -8.71
N PHE A 122 -22.59 1.63 -9.21
CA PHE A 122 -22.79 1.40 -10.64
C PHE A 122 -23.21 2.66 -11.41
N ALA A 123 -23.64 3.74 -10.73
CA ALA A 123 -24.04 4.98 -11.40
C ALA A 123 -22.91 5.62 -12.23
N ALA A 124 -21.65 5.36 -11.88
CA ALA A 124 -20.49 5.84 -12.64
C ALA A 124 -20.41 5.21 -14.05
N LEU A 125 -21.07 4.08 -14.29
CA LEU A 125 -21.12 3.44 -15.61
C LEU A 125 -22.02 4.21 -16.58
N ASP A 126 -23.00 4.95 -16.08
CA ASP A 126 -23.97 5.72 -16.88
C ASP A 126 -23.44 7.10 -17.31
N ALA A 127 -22.26 7.51 -16.81
CA ALA A 127 -21.64 8.81 -17.08
C ALA A 127 -20.79 8.85 -18.38
N TYR A 128 -20.70 7.74 -19.10
CA TYR A 128 -19.99 7.66 -20.37
C TYR A 128 -21.01 7.75 -21.52
N ASP A 129 -20.76 8.65 -22.48
CA ASP A 129 -21.63 8.79 -23.65
C ASP A 129 -21.67 7.48 -24.45
N ASP A 130 -22.87 6.94 -24.62
CA ASP A 130 -23.18 5.84 -25.54
C ASP A 130 -22.83 6.28 -26.96
N ASP A 131 -21.86 5.62 -27.59
CA ASP A 131 -21.46 5.81 -28.99
C ASP A 131 -22.50 5.24 -29.99
N GLY A 132 -23.74 5.06 -29.54
CA GLY A 132 -24.87 4.54 -30.32
C GLY A 132 -24.91 3.01 -30.37
N THR A 133 -24.17 2.35 -29.48
CA THR A 133 -24.05 0.89 -29.39
C THR A 133 -24.88 0.28 -28.25
N GLY A 134 -25.42 1.12 -27.34
CA GLY A 134 -26.11 0.70 -26.13
C GLY A 134 -25.17 0.24 -25.01
N ASP A 135 -23.85 0.45 -25.16
CA ASP A 135 -22.83 0.08 -24.17
C ASP A 135 -21.94 1.30 -23.86
N PRO A 136 -22.26 2.09 -22.81
CA PRO A 136 -21.50 3.28 -22.40
C PRO A 136 -19.98 3.08 -22.25
N ILE A 137 -19.54 1.84 -22.06
CA ILE A 137 -18.12 1.49 -21.83
C ILE A 137 -17.57 0.63 -22.97
N GLY A 138 -18.31 0.44 -24.08
CA GLY A 138 -17.89 -0.35 -25.24
C GLY A 138 -16.54 0.08 -25.79
N TRP A 139 -16.23 1.38 -25.75
CA TRP A 139 -14.94 1.95 -26.16
C TRP A 139 -13.76 1.53 -25.27
N ALA A 140 -13.95 1.45 -23.95
CA ALA A 140 -12.90 1.02 -23.01
C ALA A 140 -12.81 -0.51 -22.89
N PHE A 141 -13.86 -1.23 -23.30
CA PHE A 141 -13.91 -2.69 -23.33
C PHE A 141 -13.63 -3.33 -24.69
N GLY A 142 -13.59 -2.57 -25.79
CA GLY A 142 -13.27 -3.12 -27.12
C GLY A 142 -11.90 -3.81 -27.21
N ALA A 143 -10.98 -3.47 -26.30
CA ALA A 143 -9.67 -4.10 -26.16
C ALA A 143 -9.58 -5.13 -25.00
N LEU A 144 -10.60 -5.27 -24.15
CA LEU A 144 -10.56 -6.08 -22.91
C LEU A 144 -11.50 -7.28 -22.97
N GLY A 145 -11.04 -8.40 -22.42
CA GLY A 145 -11.80 -9.66 -22.41
C GLY A 145 -13.03 -9.59 -21.52
N GLN A 146 -14.05 -10.39 -21.85
CA GLN A 146 -15.28 -10.55 -21.07
C GLN A 146 -15.06 -10.80 -19.57
N THR A 147 -14.01 -11.53 -19.23
CA THR A 147 -13.62 -11.81 -17.85
C THR A 147 -13.24 -10.55 -17.07
N ASP A 148 -12.57 -9.60 -17.71
CA ASP A 148 -12.14 -8.37 -17.06
C ASP A 148 -13.31 -7.44 -16.80
N ARG A 149 -14.22 -7.30 -17.77
CA ARG A 149 -15.50 -6.60 -17.57
C ARG A 149 -16.23 -7.18 -16.37
N ALA A 150 -16.29 -8.51 -16.27
CA ALA A 150 -16.91 -9.16 -15.13
C ALA A 150 -16.17 -8.89 -13.81
N ARG A 151 -14.83 -8.88 -13.76
CA ARG A 151 -14.08 -8.52 -12.55
C ARG A 151 -14.37 -7.10 -12.11
N HIS A 152 -14.38 -6.15 -13.04
CA HIS A 152 -14.69 -4.75 -12.73
C HIS A 152 -16.07 -4.59 -12.10
N LEU A 153 -17.11 -5.19 -12.70
CA LEU A 153 -18.47 -5.16 -12.17
C LEU A 153 -18.57 -5.88 -10.81
N ALA A 154 -17.88 -7.01 -10.64
CA ALA A 154 -17.80 -7.70 -9.36
C ALA A 154 -17.08 -6.86 -8.28
N THR A 155 -16.05 -6.09 -8.65
CA THR A 155 -15.38 -5.13 -7.75
C THR A 155 -16.32 -4.00 -7.33
N LEU A 156 -17.12 -3.43 -8.25
CA LEU A 156 -18.15 -2.44 -7.90
C LEU A 156 -19.21 -3.02 -6.95
N TYR A 157 -19.66 -4.24 -7.21
CA TYR A 157 -20.58 -4.96 -6.33
C TYR A 157 -20.01 -5.18 -4.93
N LEU A 158 -18.72 -5.53 -4.81
CA LEU A 158 -18.08 -5.57 -3.50
C LEU A 158 -18.08 -4.19 -2.87
N ASN A 159 -17.67 -3.14 -3.60
CA ASN A 159 -17.62 -1.77 -3.10
C ASN A 159 -18.98 -1.27 -2.56
N ASP A 160 -20.10 -1.66 -3.18
CA ASP A 160 -21.44 -1.41 -2.62
C ASP A 160 -21.62 -2.07 -1.24
N LEU A 161 -21.19 -3.34 -1.08
CA LEU A 161 -21.23 -4.02 0.23
C LEU A 161 -20.29 -3.40 1.26
N ALA A 162 -19.14 -2.84 0.85
CA ALA A 162 -18.30 -2.05 1.76
C ALA A 162 -19.02 -0.78 2.22
N ASP A 163 -19.73 -0.08 1.33
CA ASP A 163 -20.52 1.09 1.73
C ASP A 163 -21.62 0.70 2.73
N VAL A 164 -22.25 -0.46 2.57
CA VAL A 164 -23.24 -0.98 3.54
C VAL A 164 -22.58 -1.29 4.89
N LEU A 165 -21.43 -1.99 4.90
CA LEU A 165 -20.67 -2.25 6.13
C LEU A 165 -20.29 -0.95 6.83
N ARG A 166 -19.84 0.04 6.07
CA ARG A 166 -19.46 1.35 6.58
C ARG A 166 -20.65 2.05 7.23
N ASP A 167 -21.74 2.16 6.49
CA ASP A 167 -22.89 2.95 6.90
C ASP A 167 -23.76 2.22 7.96
N ALA A 168 -23.68 0.88 8.06
CA ALA A 168 -24.50 0.09 8.98
C ALA A 168 -23.76 -0.43 10.23
N VAL A 169 -22.43 -0.55 10.20
CA VAL A 169 -21.66 -1.20 11.26
C VAL A 169 -20.55 -0.32 11.81
N ASP A 170 -19.74 0.27 10.93
CA ASP A 170 -18.55 1.01 11.33
C ASP A 170 -18.19 2.07 10.29
N GLU A 171 -18.40 3.35 10.61
CA GLU A 171 -18.13 4.48 9.71
C GLU A 171 -16.68 4.52 9.19
N GLY A 172 -15.73 3.83 9.84
CA GLY A 172 -14.35 3.71 9.41
C GLY A 172 -14.05 2.57 8.42
N PHE A 173 -15.03 1.73 8.05
CA PHE A 173 -14.79 0.57 7.20
C PHE A 173 -14.59 0.91 5.72
N GLU A 174 -13.50 0.39 5.12
CA GLU A 174 -13.25 0.36 3.67
C GLU A 174 -12.40 -0.87 3.29
N PHE A 175 -12.43 -1.34 2.03
CA PHE A 175 -11.62 -2.52 1.65
C PHE A 175 -10.12 -2.25 1.53
N VAL A 176 -9.73 -1.15 0.88
CA VAL A 176 -8.31 -0.86 0.56
C VAL A 176 -7.97 0.64 0.66
N ARG A 177 -8.85 1.52 1.18
CA ARG A 177 -8.60 2.98 1.21
C ARG A 177 -8.97 3.70 2.51
N TYR A 178 -8.51 3.12 3.61
CA TYR A 178 -8.02 3.82 4.80
C TYR A 178 -9.04 4.62 5.64
N ALA A 179 -9.33 4.06 6.82
CA ALA A 179 -9.69 4.74 8.07
C ALA A 179 -8.60 5.73 8.60
N GLU A 180 -8.21 6.76 7.81
CA GLU A 180 -7.18 7.78 8.18
C GLU A 180 -7.49 8.47 9.49
N ARG A 181 -8.77 8.66 9.79
CA ARG A 181 -9.18 9.57 10.86
C ARG A 181 -8.80 9.14 12.26
N LEU A 182 -8.81 7.84 12.57
CA LEU A 182 -8.65 7.36 13.96
C LEU A 182 -7.18 7.20 14.40
N ALA A 183 -6.24 7.07 13.46
CA ALA A 183 -4.84 6.76 13.78
C ALA A 183 -3.79 7.55 12.99
N ALA A 184 -4.16 8.28 11.92
CA ALA A 184 -3.18 9.09 11.18
C ALA A 184 -2.64 10.21 12.07
N SER A 185 -1.36 10.11 12.43
CA SER A 185 -0.60 11.15 13.13
C SER A 185 -1.34 11.77 14.34
N GLN A 186 -2.16 10.98 15.04
CA GLN A 186 -2.88 11.44 16.23
C GLN A 186 -1.89 11.56 17.40
N PRO A 187 -1.69 12.77 17.96
CA PRO A 187 -0.72 12.98 19.04
C PRO A 187 -1.06 12.20 20.32
N SER A 188 -2.33 11.88 20.53
CA SER A 188 -2.86 11.19 21.70
C SER A 188 -3.45 9.83 21.35
N PHE A 189 -3.34 8.87 22.28
CA PHE A 189 -4.00 7.57 22.20
C PHE A 189 -5.50 7.64 22.54
N ASP A 190 -6.04 8.81 22.92
CA ASP A 190 -7.41 8.95 23.44
C ASP A 190 -8.48 8.44 22.48
N ALA A 191 -8.44 8.82 21.19
CA ALA A 191 -9.43 8.40 20.22
C ALA A 191 -9.43 6.87 20.01
N LEU A 192 -8.23 6.25 20.00
CA LEU A 192 -8.10 4.80 19.94
C LEU A 192 -8.60 4.13 21.22
N ALA A 193 -8.25 4.68 22.40
CA ALA A 193 -8.71 4.16 23.68
C ALA A 193 -10.23 4.22 23.82
N GLU A 194 -10.85 5.33 23.40
CA GLU A 194 -12.30 5.50 23.38
C GLU A 194 -12.96 4.49 22.44
N ALA A 195 -12.46 4.33 21.22
CA ALA A 195 -12.96 3.36 20.26
C ALA A 195 -12.82 1.92 20.79
N LEU A 196 -11.67 1.56 21.38
CA LEU A 196 -11.41 0.24 21.95
C LEU A 196 -12.26 -0.05 23.21
N ALA A 197 -12.73 0.99 23.91
CA ALA A 197 -13.63 0.84 25.03
C ALA A 197 -15.10 0.62 24.62
N GLN A 198 -15.47 0.97 23.38
CA GLN A 198 -16.81 0.71 22.87
C GLN A 198 -17.07 -0.79 22.72
N PRO A 199 -18.33 -1.25 22.88
CA PRO A 199 -18.71 -2.63 22.62
C PRO A 199 -18.31 -3.08 21.21
N PRO A 200 -17.82 -4.33 21.04
CA PRO A 200 -17.47 -4.86 19.72
C PRO A 200 -18.65 -4.79 18.76
N ASN A 201 -18.43 -4.20 17.58
CA ASN A 201 -19.38 -4.26 16.47
C ASN A 201 -19.29 -5.63 15.74
N LEU A 202 -19.99 -5.78 14.61
CA LEU A 202 -19.99 -7.03 13.84
C LEU A 202 -18.59 -7.39 13.29
N ILE A 203 -17.82 -6.39 12.86
CA ILE A 203 -16.47 -6.58 12.34
C ILE A 203 -15.54 -7.01 13.49
N ASP A 204 -15.59 -6.30 14.62
CA ASP A 204 -14.81 -6.62 15.81
C ASP A 204 -15.11 -8.04 16.31
N SER A 205 -16.38 -8.40 16.43
CA SER A 205 -16.79 -9.74 16.91
C SER A 205 -16.33 -10.85 15.95
N THR A 206 -16.34 -10.58 14.65
CA THR A 206 -15.82 -11.50 13.63
C THR A 206 -14.31 -11.66 13.76
N LEU A 207 -13.59 -10.55 13.92
CA LEU A 207 -12.14 -10.52 14.09
C LEU A 207 -11.71 -11.23 15.38
N GLU A 208 -12.37 -10.94 16.51
CA GLU A 208 -12.10 -11.60 17.80
C GLU A 208 -12.24 -13.12 17.68
N ARG A 209 -13.33 -13.61 17.07
CA ARG A 209 -13.54 -15.05 16.85
C ARG A 209 -12.42 -15.67 16.02
N LEU A 210 -12.02 -15.03 14.92
CA LEU A 210 -10.97 -15.53 14.03
C LEU A 210 -9.60 -15.51 14.72
N ALA A 211 -9.30 -14.47 15.48
CA ALA A 211 -8.06 -14.37 16.26
C ALA A 211 -7.97 -15.50 17.29
N LEU A 212 -9.04 -15.76 18.05
CA LEU A 212 -9.06 -16.87 19.02
C LEU A 212 -8.90 -18.24 18.35
N GLN A 213 -9.54 -18.45 17.20
CA GLN A 213 -9.35 -19.68 16.40
C GLN A 213 -7.89 -19.87 15.96
N ALA A 214 -7.20 -18.79 15.57
CA ALA A 214 -5.78 -18.83 15.23
C ALA A 214 -4.91 -19.18 16.46
N ILE A 215 -5.21 -18.60 17.62
CA ILE A 215 -4.52 -18.93 18.88
C ILE A 215 -4.73 -20.39 19.28
N GLU A 216 -5.95 -20.91 19.18
CA GLU A 216 -6.27 -22.32 19.49
C GLU A 216 -5.54 -23.29 18.56
N ARG A 217 -5.42 -22.94 17.28
CA ARG A 217 -4.74 -23.75 16.27
C ARG A 217 -3.24 -23.85 16.52
N HIS A 218 -2.59 -22.72 16.83
CA HIS A 218 -1.13 -22.62 16.83
C HIS A 218 -0.50 -22.70 18.23
N LEU A 219 -1.26 -22.34 19.27
CA LEU A 219 -0.83 -22.27 20.67
C LEU A 219 0.50 -21.51 20.85
N PRO A 220 0.60 -20.24 20.40
CA PRO A 220 1.85 -19.49 20.41
C PRO A 220 2.24 -19.02 21.81
N GLN A 221 3.53 -18.76 22.02
CA GLN A 221 4.06 -18.06 23.19
C GLN A 221 4.28 -16.57 22.90
N LEU A 222 4.56 -16.24 21.65
CA LEU A 222 4.72 -14.89 21.14
C LEU A 222 3.84 -14.67 19.92
N VAL A 223 3.01 -13.63 19.94
CA VAL A 223 2.24 -13.15 18.80
C VAL A 223 2.88 -11.87 18.28
N LEU A 224 3.12 -11.81 16.97
CA LEU A 224 3.64 -10.64 16.27
C LEU A 224 2.48 -9.99 15.51
N LEU A 225 2.18 -8.74 15.84
CA LEU A 225 1.20 -7.93 15.12
C LEU A 225 1.96 -7.00 14.16
N SER A 226 1.84 -7.26 12.87
CA SER A 226 2.44 -6.39 11.85
C SER A 226 1.46 -5.30 11.44
N VAL A 227 1.77 -4.05 11.77
CA VAL A 227 0.94 -2.87 11.54
C VAL A 227 1.65 -1.98 10.53
N PRO A 228 1.40 -2.17 9.23
CA PRO A 228 2.07 -1.41 8.18
C PRO A 228 1.53 0.00 8.01
N PHE A 229 0.24 0.21 8.28
CA PHE A 229 -0.46 1.46 8.02
C PHE A 229 -1.32 1.86 9.23
N PRO A 230 -1.58 3.17 9.46
CA PRO A 230 -2.40 3.59 10.59
C PRO A 230 -3.81 2.97 10.60
N GLY A 231 -4.41 2.71 9.43
CA GLY A 231 -5.72 2.06 9.32
C GLY A 231 -5.78 0.63 9.90
N SER A 232 -4.64 -0.04 10.09
CA SER A 232 -4.55 -1.39 10.67
C SER A 232 -4.38 -1.39 12.20
N VAL A 233 -4.13 -0.23 12.81
CA VAL A 233 -3.77 -0.07 14.23
C VAL A 233 -4.91 -0.49 15.16
N TYR A 234 -6.13 0.00 14.90
CA TYR A 234 -7.30 -0.32 15.71
C TYR A 234 -7.54 -1.83 15.74
N ALA A 235 -7.54 -2.47 14.58
CA ALA A 235 -7.75 -3.91 14.46
C ALA A 235 -6.62 -4.72 15.15
N ALA A 236 -5.37 -4.26 15.08
CA ALA A 236 -4.26 -4.87 15.80
C ALA A 236 -4.48 -4.83 17.33
N PHE A 237 -4.93 -3.69 17.87
CA PHE A 237 -5.25 -3.58 19.29
C PHE A 237 -6.49 -4.38 19.70
N ARG A 238 -7.50 -4.52 18.84
CA ARG A 238 -8.65 -5.43 19.06
C ARG A 238 -8.21 -6.88 19.15
N ILE A 239 -7.35 -7.33 18.22
CA ILE A 239 -6.73 -8.66 18.29
C ILE A 239 -6.00 -8.83 19.62
N ALA A 240 -5.15 -7.86 20.00
CA ALA A 240 -4.38 -7.92 21.23
C ALA A 240 -5.26 -7.98 22.50
N GLN A 241 -6.30 -7.14 22.57
CA GLN A 241 -7.27 -7.10 23.67
C GLN A 241 -7.96 -8.45 23.85
N CYS A 242 -8.39 -9.07 22.74
CA CYS A 242 -9.03 -10.38 22.76
C CYS A 242 -8.08 -11.49 23.22
N ILE A 243 -6.86 -11.51 22.69
CA ILE A 243 -5.82 -12.49 23.07
C ILE A 243 -5.48 -12.36 24.55
N LYS A 244 -5.26 -11.14 25.06
CA LYS A 244 -4.93 -10.89 26.47
C LYS A 244 -6.06 -11.32 27.41
N ARG A 245 -7.32 -11.10 27.00
CA ARG A 245 -8.51 -11.51 27.76
C ARG A 245 -8.62 -13.03 27.86
N ALA A 246 -8.35 -13.75 26.77
CA ALA A 246 -8.49 -15.20 26.72
C ALA A 246 -7.25 -15.96 27.24
N GLN A 247 -6.06 -15.47 26.95
CA GLN A 247 -4.77 -16.11 27.21
C GLN A 247 -3.71 -15.07 27.64
N PRO A 248 -3.80 -14.54 28.89
CA PRO A 248 -2.94 -13.44 29.36
C PRO A 248 -1.45 -13.78 29.42
N HIS A 249 -1.10 -15.07 29.35
CA HIS A 249 0.29 -15.55 29.35
C HIS A 249 0.98 -15.40 27.99
N ILE A 250 0.21 -15.26 26.90
CA ILE A 250 0.76 -15.03 25.56
C ILE A 250 1.34 -13.62 25.51
N ARG A 251 2.57 -13.52 24.99
CA ARG A 251 3.25 -12.25 24.80
C ARG A 251 2.96 -11.71 23.41
N ILE A 252 2.82 -10.39 23.30
CA ILE A 252 2.43 -9.72 22.07
C ILE A 252 3.45 -8.62 21.76
N ALA A 253 4.01 -8.67 20.56
CA ALA A 253 4.90 -7.63 20.05
C ALA A 253 4.24 -6.92 18.85
N LEU A 254 4.31 -5.59 18.86
CA LEU A 254 3.83 -4.71 17.80
C LEU A 254 5.01 -4.20 16.98
N GLY A 255 4.90 -4.24 15.66
CA GLY A 255 5.91 -3.69 14.74
C GLY A 255 5.31 -3.40 13.36
N GLY A 256 6.08 -2.80 12.45
CA GLY A 256 5.63 -2.50 11.09
C GLY A 256 5.86 -1.03 10.70
N GLY A 257 5.43 -0.68 9.48
CA GLY A 257 5.59 0.67 8.91
C GLY A 257 5.10 1.76 9.85
N PHE A 258 3.85 1.66 10.31
CA PHE A 258 3.26 2.60 11.28
C PHE A 258 4.08 2.75 12.56
N VAL A 259 4.64 1.66 13.06
CA VAL A 259 5.46 1.72 14.27
C VAL A 259 6.76 2.49 14.00
N ASN A 260 7.32 2.28 12.80
CA ASN A 260 8.58 2.86 12.37
C ASN A 260 8.49 4.34 11.97
N THR A 261 7.33 4.85 11.59
CA THR A 261 7.17 6.26 11.23
C THR A 261 6.51 7.07 12.35
N GLU A 262 5.56 6.52 13.09
CA GLU A 262 4.70 7.29 14.01
C GLU A 262 5.10 7.12 15.48
N LEU A 263 5.58 5.94 15.90
CA LEU A 263 5.76 5.61 17.32
C LEU A 263 7.20 5.75 17.83
N ARG A 264 8.06 6.50 17.13
CA ARG A 264 9.48 6.65 17.51
C ARG A 264 9.73 7.39 18.81
N GLU A 265 8.78 8.20 19.26
CA GLU A 265 8.84 8.97 20.51
C GLU A 265 7.77 8.50 21.51
N LEU A 266 7.32 7.24 21.39
CA LEU A 266 6.23 6.68 22.19
C LEU A 266 6.49 6.82 23.70
N GLN A 267 5.53 7.44 24.39
CA GLN A 267 5.50 7.66 25.83
C GLN A 267 4.16 7.25 26.47
N ASP A 268 3.10 7.04 25.68
CA ASP A 268 1.79 6.65 26.18
C ASP A 268 1.79 5.19 26.67
N ALA A 269 1.72 5.01 27.99
CA ALA A 269 1.76 3.70 28.63
C ALA A 269 0.52 2.83 28.34
N ARG A 270 -0.59 3.42 27.87
CA ARG A 270 -1.85 2.70 27.57
C ARG A 270 -1.71 1.76 26.38
N VAL A 271 -0.76 2.02 25.47
CA VAL A 271 -0.39 1.07 24.40
C VAL A 271 -0.05 -0.31 24.99
N PHE A 272 0.63 -0.32 26.15
CA PHE A 272 1.05 -1.53 26.84
C PHE A 272 -0.04 -2.19 27.69
N ASP A 273 -1.26 -1.64 27.72
CA ASP A 273 -2.44 -2.37 28.21
C ASP A 273 -2.85 -3.48 27.24
N HIS A 274 -2.44 -3.36 25.98
CA HIS A 274 -2.79 -4.28 24.91
C HIS A 274 -1.61 -5.16 24.48
N VAL A 275 -0.39 -4.59 24.38
CA VAL A 275 0.82 -5.30 23.93
C VAL A 275 1.91 -5.31 24.99
N ASP A 276 2.86 -6.25 24.90
CA ASP A 276 3.99 -6.31 25.83
C ASP A 276 5.22 -5.56 25.30
N PHE A 277 5.39 -5.53 23.98
CA PHE A 277 6.58 -4.99 23.31
C PHE A 277 6.19 -4.19 22.08
N VAL A 278 6.93 -3.12 21.79
CA VAL A 278 6.84 -2.38 20.53
C VAL A 278 8.24 -2.30 19.93
N THR A 279 8.47 -2.84 18.74
CA THR A 279 9.79 -2.92 18.10
C THR A 279 9.92 -1.99 16.90
N LEU A 280 11.06 -1.33 16.75
CA LEU A 280 11.38 -0.45 15.61
C LEU A 280 12.35 -1.09 14.61
N ASP A 281 12.29 -0.56 13.38
CA ASP A 281 13.12 -0.82 12.20
C ASP A 281 13.04 -2.28 11.71
N GLY A 282 14.12 -2.83 11.13
CA GLY A 282 14.18 -4.23 10.72
C GLY A 282 13.92 -5.18 11.90
N GLY A 283 12.89 -6.03 11.77
CA GLY A 283 12.39 -6.86 12.86
C GLY A 283 13.28 -8.05 13.21
N GLU A 284 14.21 -8.44 12.34
CA GLU A 284 15.02 -9.66 12.48
C GLU A 284 15.82 -9.68 13.79
N ARG A 285 16.65 -8.67 14.04
CA ARG A 285 17.46 -8.60 15.27
C ARG A 285 16.64 -8.30 16.53
N PRO A 286 15.69 -7.35 16.54
CA PRO A 286 14.80 -7.12 17.69
C PRO A 286 14.04 -8.38 18.10
N LEU A 287 13.52 -9.16 17.15
CA LEU A 287 12.80 -10.40 17.44
C LEU A 287 13.69 -11.50 18.02
N LEU A 288 14.92 -11.68 17.51
CA LEU A 288 15.86 -12.61 18.14
C LEU A 288 16.14 -12.21 19.59
N SER A 289 16.40 -10.92 19.82
CA SER A 289 16.62 -10.38 21.16
C SER A 289 15.40 -10.61 22.06
N LEU A 290 14.20 -10.44 21.53
CA LEU A 290 12.96 -10.64 22.26
C LEU A 290 12.73 -12.11 22.61
N ILE A 291 12.96 -13.03 21.67
CA ILE A 291 12.82 -14.47 21.91
C ILE A 291 13.83 -14.94 22.96
N GLU A 292 15.09 -14.52 22.87
CA GLU A 292 16.12 -14.79 23.89
C GLU A 292 15.69 -14.27 25.27
N HIS A 293 15.07 -13.08 25.31
CA HIS A 293 14.56 -12.50 26.55
C HIS A 293 13.42 -13.34 27.14
N LEU A 294 12.44 -13.72 26.33
CA LEU A 294 11.30 -14.53 26.73
C LEU A 294 11.70 -15.96 27.13
N GLN A 295 12.84 -16.46 26.65
CA GLN A 295 13.44 -17.72 27.07
C GLN A 295 14.36 -17.60 28.30
N GLY A 296 14.50 -16.39 28.88
CA GLY A 296 15.35 -16.14 30.05
C GLY A 296 16.86 -16.11 29.76
N GLN A 297 17.25 -16.02 28.49
CA GLN A 297 18.64 -15.99 28.04
C GLN A 297 19.19 -14.56 27.95
N ARG A 298 18.30 -13.56 27.92
CA ARG A 298 18.61 -12.13 27.82
C ARG A 298 17.76 -11.31 28.81
N SER A 299 18.33 -10.27 29.40
CA SER A 299 17.57 -9.33 30.25
C SER A 299 16.84 -8.28 29.41
N ALA A 300 15.75 -7.70 29.94
CA ALA A 300 14.97 -6.68 29.23
C ALA A 300 15.80 -5.45 28.83
N GLN A 301 16.78 -5.05 29.66
CA GLN A 301 17.67 -3.92 29.38
C GLN A 301 18.62 -4.16 28.20
N ARG A 302 18.72 -5.42 27.75
CA ARG A 302 19.57 -5.84 26.62
C ARG A 302 18.76 -6.07 25.34
N LEU A 303 17.49 -5.68 25.31
CA LEU A 303 16.70 -5.67 24.08
C LEU A 303 17.24 -4.60 23.10
N GLN A 304 17.01 -4.83 21.81
CA GLN A 304 17.39 -3.89 20.75
C GLN A 304 16.13 -3.23 20.19
N ARG A 305 16.16 -1.90 20.02
CA ARG A 305 15.09 -1.10 19.41
C ARG A 305 13.67 -1.47 19.89
N THR A 306 13.50 -1.66 21.19
CA THR A 306 12.25 -2.16 21.77
C THR A 306 11.76 -1.24 22.88
N PHE A 307 10.54 -0.73 22.75
CA PHE A 307 9.85 -0.12 23.88
C PHE A 307 9.18 -1.18 24.75
N VAL A 308 9.27 -0.96 26.06
CA VAL A 308 8.64 -1.78 27.10
C VAL A 308 7.98 -0.89 28.14
N ARG A 309 6.98 -1.42 28.86
CA ARG A 309 6.50 -0.81 30.09
C ARG A 309 7.30 -1.32 31.29
N SER A 310 7.91 -0.41 32.03
CA SER A 310 8.62 -0.70 33.28
C SER A 310 7.66 -1.07 34.41
N ASP A 311 8.22 -1.64 35.49
CA ASP A 311 7.46 -1.94 36.72
C ASP A 311 6.84 -0.70 37.36
N ALA A 312 7.40 0.48 37.12
CA ALA A 312 6.85 1.77 37.56
C ALA A 312 5.71 2.30 36.65
N GLY A 313 5.30 1.52 35.63
CA GLY A 313 4.25 1.88 34.68
C GLY A 313 4.68 2.85 33.57
N GLN A 314 5.97 3.23 33.52
CA GLN A 314 6.49 4.15 32.52
C GLN A 314 7.01 3.42 31.27
N VAL A 315 6.83 4.03 30.10
CA VAL A 315 7.42 3.55 28.84
C VAL A 315 8.93 3.78 28.84
N GLN A 316 9.69 2.77 28.46
CA GLN A 316 11.14 2.82 28.35
C GLN A 316 11.58 2.25 27.01
N TYR A 317 12.50 2.96 26.35
CA TYR A 317 13.13 2.50 25.11
C TYR A 317 14.44 1.77 25.41
N MET A 318 14.50 0.49 25.08
CA MET A 318 15.68 -0.35 25.21
C MET A 318 16.38 -0.46 23.86
N ASN A 319 17.68 -0.15 23.85
CA ASN A 319 18.47 -0.20 22.62
C ASN A 319 19.93 -0.59 22.87
N LEU A 320 20.14 -1.88 23.17
CA LEU A 320 21.48 -2.44 23.16
C LEU A 320 22.03 -2.43 21.73
N GLN A 321 23.13 -1.72 21.52
CA GLN A 321 23.77 -1.63 20.21
C GLN A 321 24.38 -2.99 19.83
N GLU A 322 23.76 -3.65 18.86
CA GLU A 322 24.23 -4.89 18.24
C GLU A 322 24.15 -4.73 16.71
N PRO A 323 25.00 -5.42 15.94
CA PRO A 323 24.88 -5.43 14.50
C PRO A 323 23.53 -5.99 14.06
N ASP A 324 22.94 -5.30 13.10
CA ASP A 324 21.80 -5.80 12.37
C ASP A 324 22.12 -7.08 11.59
N ILE A 325 21.08 -7.80 11.18
CA ILE A 325 21.21 -8.93 10.27
C ILE A 325 21.45 -8.36 8.86
N PRO A 326 22.56 -8.71 8.20
CA PRO A 326 22.79 -8.30 6.81
C PRO A 326 21.65 -8.76 5.90
N PHE A 327 21.29 -7.95 4.90
CA PHE A 327 20.22 -8.27 3.95
C PHE A 327 20.43 -9.60 3.19
N GLU A 328 21.67 -10.01 2.97
CA GLU A 328 21.97 -11.33 2.39
C GLU A 328 21.61 -12.51 3.33
N ASP A 329 21.60 -12.27 4.64
CA ASP A 329 21.45 -13.26 5.72
C ASP A 329 20.03 -13.33 6.33
N VAL A 330 19.08 -12.51 5.84
CA VAL A 330 17.68 -12.55 6.31
C VAL A 330 16.91 -13.78 5.81
N GLY A 331 17.49 -14.55 4.89
CA GLY A 331 16.89 -15.76 4.35
C GLY A 331 15.82 -15.51 3.27
N THR A 332 15.08 -16.56 2.93
CA THR A 332 14.00 -16.50 1.93
C THR A 332 12.66 -16.31 2.63
N PRO A 333 11.82 -15.35 2.19
CA PRO A 333 10.43 -15.25 2.66
C PRO A 333 9.66 -16.54 2.35
N THR A 334 8.69 -16.88 3.20
CA THR A 334 7.81 -18.05 2.99
C THR A 334 6.36 -17.60 3.07
N TRP A 335 5.55 -18.06 2.12
CA TRP A 335 4.10 -17.89 2.06
C TRP A 335 3.36 -19.13 2.58
N ASP A 336 4.10 -20.16 3.01
CA ASP A 336 3.53 -21.29 3.72
C ASP A 336 2.77 -20.83 4.97
N GLY A 337 1.59 -21.42 5.18
CA GLY A 337 0.61 -20.98 6.20
C GLY A 337 -0.41 -19.95 5.71
N LEU A 338 -0.18 -19.27 4.58
CA LEU A 338 -1.13 -18.28 4.04
C LEU A 338 -2.08 -18.90 3.00
N PRO A 339 -3.37 -18.51 2.96
CA PRO A 339 -4.38 -19.10 2.08
C PRO A 339 -4.30 -18.54 0.65
N LEU A 340 -3.20 -18.81 -0.04
CA LEU A 340 -2.82 -18.21 -1.34
C LEU A 340 -3.86 -18.29 -2.47
N HIS A 341 -4.78 -19.26 -2.40
CA HIS A 341 -5.86 -19.48 -3.38
C HIS A 341 -7.17 -18.77 -3.02
N GLN A 342 -7.21 -18.02 -1.91
CA GLN A 342 -8.39 -17.31 -1.41
C GLN A 342 -8.32 -15.80 -1.58
N TYR A 343 -7.20 -15.25 -2.03
CA TYR A 343 -7.07 -13.83 -2.34
C TYR A 343 -7.92 -13.44 -3.56
N LEU A 344 -8.41 -12.21 -3.57
CA LEU A 344 -9.34 -11.68 -4.56
C LEU A 344 -8.60 -10.95 -5.67
N SER A 345 -8.91 -11.25 -6.93
CA SER A 345 -8.44 -10.49 -8.08
C SER A 345 -9.42 -9.36 -8.38
N LEU A 346 -9.10 -8.15 -7.92
CA LEU A 346 -9.96 -6.98 -8.02
C LEU A 346 -9.55 -6.10 -9.19
N LEU A 347 -10.49 -5.36 -9.78
CA LEU A 347 -10.22 -4.50 -10.93
C LEU A 347 -10.88 -3.12 -10.78
N ASP A 348 -10.17 -2.22 -10.09
CA ASP A 348 -10.62 -0.84 -9.88
C ASP A 348 -10.51 0.05 -11.13
N MET A 349 -9.47 -0.16 -11.94
CA MET A 349 -9.22 0.61 -13.16
C MET A 349 -8.82 -0.30 -14.31
N LEU A 350 -9.29 0.05 -15.51
CA LEU A 350 -9.07 -0.74 -16.72
C LEU A 350 -7.65 -0.56 -17.31
N ASN A 351 -6.90 0.45 -16.86
CA ASN A 351 -5.53 0.71 -17.31
C ASN A 351 -4.60 -0.48 -17.00
N PRO A 352 -3.92 -1.08 -18.01
CA PRO A 352 -3.09 -2.28 -17.84
C PRO A 352 -2.00 -2.18 -16.78
N MET A 353 -1.41 -0.99 -16.59
CA MET A 353 -0.41 -0.76 -15.56
C MET A 353 -1.05 -0.80 -14.17
N ASN A 354 -2.18 -0.13 -13.99
CA ASN A 354 -2.89 -0.08 -12.69
C ASN A 354 -3.38 -1.46 -12.23
N ARG A 355 -3.66 -2.37 -13.16
CA ARG A 355 -4.04 -3.75 -12.85
C ARG A 355 -3.00 -4.51 -12.05
N LEU A 356 -1.71 -4.20 -12.21
CA LEU A 356 -0.64 -4.93 -11.53
C LEU A 356 -0.72 -4.82 -10.00
N TRP A 357 -1.39 -3.79 -9.46
CA TRP A 357 -1.57 -3.62 -8.02
C TRP A 357 -2.78 -4.36 -7.44
N SER A 358 -3.80 -4.69 -8.25
CA SER A 358 -5.09 -5.19 -7.77
C SER A 358 -5.55 -6.51 -8.40
N ASP A 359 -5.14 -6.79 -9.64
CA ASP A 359 -5.48 -8.01 -10.37
C ASP A 359 -4.40 -9.09 -10.12
N GLY A 360 -4.83 -10.19 -9.51
CA GLY A 360 -3.96 -11.30 -9.17
C GLY A 360 -3.00 -11.05 -7.99
N ARG A 361 -2.15 -12.06 -7.77
CA ARG A 361 -1.15 -12.10 -6.69
C ARG A 361 0.25 -12.01 -7.28
N TRP A 362 1.12 -11.27 -6.60
CA TRP A 362 2.55 -11.17 -6.93
C TRP A 362 3.39 -11.62 -5.75
N ASN A 363 4.36 -12.49 -5.98
CA ASN A 363 5.37 -12.80 -4.98
C ASN A 363 6.20 -11.55 -4.70
N LYS A 364 6.18 -11.07 -3.45
CA LYS A 364 6.90 -9.86 -3.05
C LYS A 364 8.33 -10.21 -2.66
N LEU A 365 9.31 -9.62 -3.36
CA LEU A 365 10.72 -9.80 -3.05
C LEU A 365 11.42 -8.43 -3.08
N THR A 366 12.48 -8.23 -2.29
CA THR A 366 13.30 -7.02 -2.34
C THR A 366 14.63 -7.36 -3.02
N VAL A 367 15.14 -6.48 -3.88
CA VAL A 367 16.45 -6.63 -4.55
C VAL A 367 17.56 -6.04 -3.69
N ALA A 368 17.30 -4.93 -3.01
CA ALA A 368 18.18 -4.27 -2.06
C ALA A 368 17.38 -3.65 -0.91
N HIS A 369 17.90 -3.76 0.30
CA HIS A 369 17.38 -3.02 1.44
C HIS A 369 17.86 -1.57 1.39
N GLY A 370 17.01 -0.61 1.76
CA GLY A 370 17.32 0.81 1.71
C GLY A 370 17.25 1.43 0.31
N CYS A 371 17.47 2.75 0.26
CA CYS A 371 17.61 3.47 -1.00
C CYS A 371 19.09 3.80 -1.22
N TYR A 372 19.65 3.59 -2.41
CA TYR A 372 21.03 4.01 -2.70
C TYR A 372 21.19 5.53 -2.88
N TRP A 373 20.09 6.26 -3.09
CA TRP A 373 20.11 7.71 -3.34
C TRP A 373 20.16 8.54 -2.05
N LYS A 374 19.30 8.25 -1.06
CA LYS A 374 19.24 8.85 0.31
C LYS A 374 19.31 10.38 0.39
N LYS A 375 18.87 11.08 -0.65
CA LYS A 375 19.02 12.55 -0.75
C LYS A 375 17.71 13.29 -0.98
N CYS A 376 16.63 12.60 -1.31
CA CYS A 376 15.34 13.22 -1.56
C CYS A 376 14.86 14.01 -0.33
N SER A 377 14.51 15.27 -0.52
CA SER A 377 14.15 16.16 0.59
C SER A 377 12.80 15.83 1.23
N PHE A 378 11.96 15.05 0.56
CA PHE A 378 10.63 14.63 1.03
C PHE A 378 10.61 13.22 1.63
N CYS A 379 11.66 12.41 1.44
CA CYS A 379 11.71 11.05 1.97
C CYS A 379 12.23 11.06 3.42
N ASP A 380 11.89 10.04 4.19
CA ASP A 380 12.40 9.82 5.55
C ASP A 380 13.84 9.29 5.55
N VAL A 381 14.77 10.03 4.94
CA VAL A 381 16.16 9.60 4.69
C VAL A 381 16.97 9.27 5.94
N SER A 382 16.48 9.66 7.12
CA SER A 382 17.07 9.33 8.42
C SER A 382 16.65 7.95 8.95
N LEU A 383 15.52 7.39 8.50
CA LEU A 383 14.97 6.14 9.01
C LEU A 383 15.63 4.93 8.36
N ASP A 384 15.74 3.83 9.11
CA ASP A 384 16.52 2.63 8.74
C ASP A 384 16.15 2.09 7.35
N TYR A 385 14.85 2.01 7.06
CA TYR A 385 14.31 1.48 5.80
C TYR A 385 14.74 2.26 4.55
N ILE A 386 15.22 3.50 4.70
CA ILE A 386 15.86 4.30 3.63
C ILE A 386 17.37 4.37 3.83
N SER A 387 17.80 4.62 5.06
CA SER A 387 19.15 5.07 5.42
C SER A 387 20.17 3.93 5.46
N ARG A 388 19.76 2.67 5.63
CA ARG A 388 20.63 1.49 5.60
C ARG A 388 20.52 0.83 4.23
N TYR A 389 21.56 1.01 3.39
CA TYR A 389 21.55 0.45 2.04
C TYR A 389 22.43 -0.79 1.97
N GLU A 390 21.81 -1.91 1.64
CA GLU A 390 22.46 -3.21 1.56
C GLU A 390 21.94 -3.97 0.34
N THR A 391 22.84 -4.68 -0.35
CA THR A 391 22.52 -5.47 -1.53
C THR A 391 22.78 -6.94 -1.25
N ALA A 392 22.03 -7.83 -1.91
CA ALA A 392 22.36 -9.24 -1.99
C ALA A 392 23.03 -9.56 -3.34
N GLN A 393 23.75 -10.68 -3.39
CA GLN A 393 24.27 -11.20 -4.66
C GLN A 393 23.10 -11.66 -5.56
N ALA A 394 23.25 -11.47 -6.87
CA ALA A 394 22.23 -11.89 -7.84
C ALA A 394 21.91 -13.38 -7.74
N SER A 395 22.93 -14.22 -7.52
CA SER A 395 22.74 -15.67 -7.30
C SER A 395 21.83 -15.95 -6.10
N THR A 396 22.04 -15.27 -4.97
CA THR A 396 21.21 -15.39 -3.77
C THR A 396 19.76 -14.96 -4.04
N LEU A 397 19.56 -13.85 -4.76
CA LEU A 397 18.22 -13.40 -5.13
C LEU A 397 17.51 -14.40 -6.05
N VAL A 398 18.24 -14.98 -6.99
CA VAL A 398 17.67 -15.99 -7.91
C VAL A 398 17.42 -17.32 -7.20
N ASP A 399 18.25 -17.74 -6.24
CA ASP A 399 17.98 -18.89 -5.37
C ASP A 399 16.67 -18.68 -4.59
N ARG A 400 16.45 -17.47 -4.05
CA ARG A 400 15.20 -17.08 -3.39
C ARG A 400 14.02 -17.16 -4.36
N ILE A 401 14.15 -16.63 -5.58
CA ILE A 401 13.12 -16.70 -6.62
C ILE A 401 12.72 -18.16 -6.90
N GLU A 402 13.68 -19.06 -7.12
CA GLU A 402 13.40 -20.47 -7.41
C GLU A 402 12.69 -21.16 -6.23
N GLN A 403 13.12 -20.90 -5.00
CA GLN A 403 12.47 -21.44 -3.81
C GLN A 403 11.01 -20.96 -3.70
N ILE A 404 10.77 -19.67 -3.97
CA ILE A 404 9.43 -19.08 -3.90
C ILE A 404 8.54 -19.62 -5.02
N VAL A 405 9.06 -19.77 -6.24
CA VAL A 405 8.31 -20.40 -7.35
C VAL A 405 7.95 -21.85 -6.98
N ALA A 406 8.89 -22.60 -6.41
CA ALA A 406 8.66 -23.99 -6.01
C ALA A 406 7.61 -24.11 -4.89
N GLU A 407 7.61 -23.19 -3.93
CA GLU A 407 6.65 -23.16 -2.81
C GLU A 407 5.25 -22.72 -3.29
N THR A 408 5.20 -21.66 -4.10
CA THR A 408 3.94 -20.96 -4.39
C THR A 408 3.28 -21.38 -5.70
N GLY A 409 4.01 -22.06 -6.58
CA GLY A 409 3.59 -22.40 -7.94
C GLY A 409 3.43 -21.18 -8.88
N GLN A 410 3.83 -19.98 -8.45
CA GLN A 410 3.67 -18.75 -9.22
C GLN A 410 5.01 -18.16 -9.65
N THR A 411 5.06 -17.66 -10.88
CA THR A 411 6.25 -17.06 -11.51
C THR A 411 6.20 -15.52 -11.59
N GLY A 412 5.15 -14.90 -11.04
CA GLY A 412 5.00 -13.44 -10.99
C GLY A 412 5.67 -12.84 -9.75
N PHE A 413 6.52 -11.82 -9.93
CA PHE A 413 7.18 -11.09 -8.85
C PHE A 413 6.89 -9.58 -8.88
N HIS A 414 6.71 -8.99 -7.70
CA HIS A 414 6.77 -7.54 -7.52
C HIS A 414 7.94 -7.21 -6.62
N PHE A 415 8.91 -6.46 -7.16
CA PHE A 415 10.06 -5.99 -6.42
C PHE A 415 9.73 -4.72 -5.63
N VAL A 416 9.70 -4.86 -4.30
CA VAL A 416 9.20 -3.86 -3.34
C VAL A 416 10.28 -2.94 -2.78
N ASP A 417 11.35 -2.73 -3.55
CA ASP A 417 12.45 -1.84 -3.19
C ASP A 417 11.99 -0.37 -3.09
N GLU A 418 12.61 0.38 -2.18
CA GLU A 418 12.48 1.84 -2.10
C GLU A 418 12.93 2.52 -3.41
N ALA A 419 14.03 2.00 -3.98
CA ALA A 419 14.46 2.27 -5.34
C ALA A 419 15.43 1.17 -5.78
N ALA A 420 14.96 0.26 -6.63
CA ALA A 420 15.76 -0.87 -7.10
C ALA A 420 17.02 -0.37 -7.86
N PRO A 421 18.24 -0.77 -7.45
CA PRO A 421 19.47 -0.25 -8.04
C PRO A 421 19.69 -0.77 -9.48
N PRO A 422 20.01 0.09 -10.47
CA PRO A 422 20.20 -0.35 -11.86
C PRO A 422 21.24 -1.48 -12.03
N LYS A 423 22.34 -1.41 -11.28
CA LYS A 423 23.39 -2.44 -11.32
C LYS A 423 22.93 -3.78 -10.74
N ALA A 424 22.13 -3.75 -9.68
CA ALA A 424 21.58 -4.96 -9.06
C ALA A 424 20.54 -5.60 -9.98
N LEU A 425 19.65 -4.79 -10.58
CA LEU A 425 18.68 -5.24 -11.57
C LEU A 425 19.35 -5.84 -12.80
N LYS A 426 20.43 -5.23 -13.30
CA LYS A 426 21.23 -5.79 -14.40
C LYS A 426 21.78 -7.18 -14.05
N ALA A 427 22.43 -7.31 -12.89
CA ALA A 427 23.01 -8.58 -12.45
C ALA A 427 21.93 -9.65 -12.22
N LEU A 428 20.78 -9.25 -11.66
CA LEU A 428 19.62 -10.11 -11.47
C LEU A 428 19.07 -10.61 -12.82
N ALA A 429 18.89 -9.71 -13.80
CA ALA A 429 18.41 -10.05 -15.14
C ALA A 429 19.37 -11.02 -15.86
N GLU A 430 20.68 -10.75 -15.80
CA GLU A 430 21.70 -11.64 -16.36
C GLU A 430 21.66 -13.03 -15.71
N GLU A 431 21.49 -13.12 -14.39
CA GLU A 431 21.41 -14.39 -13.67
C GLU A 431 20.11 -15.16 -13.98
N ILE A 432 18.97 -14.48 -14.07
CA ILE A 432 17.68 -15.07 -14.50
C ILE A 432 17.83 -15.71 -15.88
N LEU A 433 18.37 -14.97 -16.84
CA LEU A 433 18.59 -15.43 -18.22
C LEU A 433 19.59 -16.59 -18.26
N ARG A 434 20.69 -16.50 -17.49
CA ARG A 434 21.71 -17.56 -17.41
C ARG A 434 21.13 -18.88 -16.90
N ARG A 435 20.20 -18.84 -15.94
CA ARG A 435 19.52 -20.03 -15.41
C ARG A 435 18.32 -20.47 -16.26
N GLY A 436 17.93 -19.68 -17.27
CA GLY A 436 16.78 -19.98 -18.13
C GLY A 436 15.43 -19.87 -17.42
N LEU A 437 15.37 -19.13 -16.31
CA LEU A 437 14.13 -18.98 -15.53
C LEU A 437 13.12 -18.13 -16.29
N GLN A 438 11.86 -18.57 -16.25
CA GLN A 438 10.74 -17.89 -16.91
C GLN A 438 9.87 -17.24 -15.83
N ILE A 439 10.18 -16.00 -15.49
CA ILE A 439 9.39 -15.19 -14.55
C ILE A 439 8.85 -13.93 -15.23
N SER A 440 7.80 -13.35 -14.66
CA SER A 440 7.34 -12.01 -15.00
C SER A 440 7.48 -11.14 -13.77
N TRP A 441 8.06 -9.95 -13.93
CA TRP A 441 8.31 -9.09 -12.79
C TRP A 441 8.12 -7.61 -13.09
N TRP A 442 7.83 -6.86 -12.04
CA TRP A 442 7.79 -5.41 -12.07
C TRP A 442 8.30 -4.84 -10.75
N GLY A 443 8.71 -3.58 -10.73
CA GLY A 443 9.26 -2.98 -9.51
C GLY A 443 9.39 -1.47 -9.57
N ASN A 444 9.90 -0.92 -8.46
CA ASN A 444 10.02 0.51 -8.24
C ASN A 444 11.48 0.96 -8.47
N ILE A 445 11.67 1.99 -9.30
CA ILE A 445 12.98 2.54 -9.65
C ILE A 445 13.00 4.07 -9.53
N ARG A 446 14.21 4.63 -9.57
CA ARG A 446 14.43 6.04 -9.86
C ARG A 446 14.79 6.18 -11.33
N PHE A 447 14.08 7.02 -12.10
CA PHE A 447 14.32 7.23 -13.53
C PHE A 447 15.65 7.96 -13.80
N GLU A 448 16.76 7.22 -13.71
CA GLU A 448 18.11 7.74 -13.84
C GLU A 448 18.82 7.33 -15.13
N LYS A 449 19.80 8.13 -15.56
CA LYS A 449 20.56 7.93 -16.81
C LYS A 449 21.25 6.58 -16.97
N THR A 450 21.40 5.80 -15.89
CA THR A 450 22.00 4.47 -15.92
C THR A 450 21.07 3.47 -16.65
N PHE A 451 19.77 3.75 -16.72
CA PHE A 451 18.81 3.01 -17.55
C PHE A 451 18.91 3.44 -19.02
N THR A 452 19.91 2.89 -19.72
CA THR A 452 20.04 3.04 -21.17
C THR A 452 19.04 2.14 -21.90
N PRO A 453 18.74 2.39 -23.19
CA PRO A 453 17.87 1.52 -23.98
C PRO A 453 18.29 0.03 -23.91
N GLU A 454 19.58 -0.26 -23.97
CA GLU A 454 20.10 -1.65 -23.89
C GLU A 454 19.84 -2.28 -22.52
N LEU A 455 19.92 -1.50 -21.44
CA LEU A 455 19.54 -2.00 -20.12
C LEU A 455 18.03 -2.25 -20.05
N CYS A 456 17.21 -1.34 -20.57
CA CYS A 456 15.75 -1.54 -20.61
C CYS A 456 15.37 -2.81 -21.39
N GLU A 457 15.99 -3.06 -22.54
CA GLU A 457 15.82 -4.29 -23.33
C GLU A 457 16.25 -5.54 -22.55
N LEU A 458 17.41 -5.51 -21.89
CA LEU A 458 17.88 -6.62 -21.05
C LEU A 458 16.89 -6.94 -19.93
N LEU A 459 16.37 -5.92 -19.24
CA LEU A 459 15.38 -6.10 -18.19
C LEU A 459 14.10 -6.72 -18.76
N ALA A 460 13.61 -6.23 -19.90
CA ALA A 460 12.46 -6.80 -20.59
C ALA A 460 12.68 -8.27 -20.96
N GLN A 461 13.85 -8.63 -21.52
CA GLN A 461 14.21 -10.01 -21.86
C GLN A 461 14.20 -10.95 -20.64
N SER A 462 14.61 -10.45 -19.47
CA SER A 462 14.54 -11.20 -18.21
C SER A 462 13.13 -11.33 -17.60
N GLY A 463 12.11 -10.79 -18.27
CA GLY A 463 10.72 -10.85 -17.80
C GLY A 463 10.20 -9.57 -17.14
N CYS A 464 10.90 -8.44 -17.25
CA CYS A 464 10.35 -7.16 -16.79
C CYS A 464 9.15 -6.76 -17.65
N ILE A 465 7.98 -6.63 -17.05
CA ILE A 465 6.75 -6.22 -17.74
C ILE A 465 6.35 -4.78 -17.41
N ALA A 466 6.84 -4.24 -16.30
CA ALA A 466 6.51 -2.91 -15.87
C ALA A 466 7.52 -2.30 -14.89
N MET A 467 7.59 -0.96 -14.89
CA MET A 467 8.39 -0.17 -13.96
C MET A 467 7.59 1.03 -13.45
N SER A 468 7.56 1.20 -12.13
CA SER A 468 7.09 2.42 -11.48
C SER A 468 8.27 3.27 -11.04
N GLY A 469 8.14 4.58 -11.08
CA GLY A 469 9.18 5.46 -10.59
C GLY A 469 8.71 6.87 -10.31
N GLY A 470 9.39 7.53 -9.39
CA GLY A 470 9.09 8.91 -9.03
C GLY A 470 9.65 9.90 -10.05
N LEU A 471 8.76 10.56 -10.80
CA LEU A 471 9.06 11.84 -11.45
C LEU A 471 8.86 13.00 -10.45
N GLU A 472 7.97 12.83 -9.47
CA GLU A 472 7.58 13.83 -8.47
C GLU A 472 6.98 15.07 -9.12
N VAL A 473 7.72 16.17 -9.19
CA VAL A 473 7.26 17.38 -9.90
C VAL A 473 7.97 17.46 -11.24
N ALA A 474 7.22 17.53 -12.32
CA ALA A 474 7.77 17.83 -13.64
C ALA A 474 8.14 19.33 -13.76
N SER A 475 9.08 19.79 -12.93
CA SER A 475 9.67 21.14 -12.92
C SER A 475 11.12 21.03 -12.46
N ASP A 476 12.07 21.36 -13.32
CA ASP A 476 13.51 21.23 -13.02
C ASP A 476 13.93 22.02 -11.78
N ARG A 477 13.28 23.17 -11.53
CA ARG A 477 13.49 23.99 -10.32
C ARG A 477 13.12 23.20 -9.06
N LEU A 478 11.97 22.55 -9.06
CA LEU A 478 11.49 21.79 -7.90
C LEU A 478 12.22 20.46 -7.76
N LEU A 479 12.60 19.80 -8.86
CA LEU A 479 13.47 18.61 -8.83
C LEU A 479 14.84 18.90 -8.20
N ALA A 480 15.41 20.08 -8.47
CA ALA A 480 16.65 20.54 -7.84
C ALA A 480 16.46 20.79 -6.34
N LEU A 481 15.37 21.46 -5.93
CA LEU A 481 15.04 21.69 -4.53
C LEU A 481 14.81 20.38 -3.77
N MET A 482 14.12 19.41 -4.39
CA MET A 482 13.91 18.05 -3.87
C MET A 482 15.18 17.21 -3.81
N LYS A 483 16.28 17.65 -4.45
CA LYS A 483 17.50 16.88 -4.65
C LYS A 483 17.22 15.52 -5.30
N LYS A 484 16.27 15.46 -6.25
CA LYS A 484 15.92 14.21 -6.95
C LYS A 484 17.06 13.74 -7.86
N GLY A 485 17.87 14.67 -8.37
CA GLY A 485 19.06 14.39 -9.18
C GLY A 485 18.77 13.90 -10.60
N VAL A 486 17.61 14.25 -11.14
CA VAL A 486 17.16 13.94 -12.51
C VAL A 486 16.58 15.22 -13.14
N SER A 487 16.55 15.30 -14.47
CA SER A 487 15.81 16.33 -15.22
C SER A 487 14.61 15.71 -15.94
N VAL A 488 13.66 16.53 -16.37
CA VAL A 488 12.48 16.02 -17.09
C VAL A 488 12.86 15.35 -18.41
N GLU A 489 13.85 15.89 -19.15
CA GLU A 489 14.34 15.28 -20.41
C GLU A 489 14.97 13.91 -20.18
N GLN A 490 15.76 13.77 -19.11
CA GLN A 490 16.36 12.48 -18.76
C GLN A 490 15.26 11.46 -18.43
N VAL A 491 14.23 11.87 -17.68
CA VAL A 491 13.10 10.98 -17.36
C VAL A 491 12.37 10.58 -18.64
N ALA A 492 12.12 11.49 -19.57
CA ALA A 492 11.52 11.17 -20.87
C ALA A 492 12.32 10.13 -21.65
N GLN A 493 13.65 10.26 -21.71
CA GLN A 493 14.52 9.29 -22.41
C GLN A 493 14.48 7.90 -21.75
N VAL A 494 14.59 7.84 -20.42
CA VAL A 494 14.56 6.57 -19.68
C VAL A 494 13.21 5.86 -19.82
N THR A 495 12.12 6.60 -19.61
CA THR A 495 10.76 6.07 -19.70
C THR A 495 10.41 5.65 -21.11
N LYS A 496 10.87 6.39 -22.13
CA LYS A 496 10.76 6.00 -23.53
C LYS A 496 11.53 4.71 -23.83
N GLY A 497 12.75 4.55 -23.30
CA GLY A 497 13.52 3.32 -23.45
C GLY A 497 12.82 2.08 -22.87
N PHE A 498 12.13 2.22 -21.73
CA PHE A 498 11.28 1.15 -21.19
C PHE A 498 10.06 0.87 -22.09
N ALA A 499 9.35 1.91 -22.49
CA ALA A 499 8.17 1.78 -23.35
C ALA A 499 8.49 1.11 -24.70
N ASP A 500 9.61 1.49 -25.33
CA ASP A 500 10.07 0.91 -26.60
C ASP A 500 10.53 -0.56 -26.43
N ALA A 501 11.01 -0.94 -25.24
CA ALA A 501 11.29 -2.33 -24.87
C ALA A 501 10.01 -3.14 -24.52
N GLY A 502 8.82 -2.53 -24.60
CA GLY A 502 7.54 -3.17 -24.27
C GLY A 502 7.22 -3.22 -22.78
N VAL A 503 7.94 -2.46 -21.94
CA VAL A 503 7.75 -2.37 -20.50
C VAL A 503 6.77 -1.24 -20.18
N LEU A 504 5.70 -1.55 -19.43
CA LEU A 504 4.75 -0.53 -18.97
C LEU A 504 5.43 0.42 -17.98
N VAL A 505 5.03 1.69 -17.99
CA VAL A 505 5.67 2.72 -17.16
C VAL A 505 4.63 3.48 -16.36
N HIS A 506 4.80 3.52 -15.04
CA HIS A 506 4.01 4.33 -14.13
C HIS A 506 4.85 5.45 -13.51
N ALA A 507 4.33 6.68 -13.54
CA ALA A 507 4.97 7.82 -12.91
C ALA A 507 4.26 8.21 -11.60
N TYR A 508 4.98 8.16 -10.47
CA TYR A 508 4.55 8.83 -9.26
C TYR A 508 4.82 10.34 -9.41
N LEU A 509 3.77 11.13 -9.22
CA LEU A 509 3.76 12.58 -9.39
C LEU A 509 3.31 13.23 -8.10
N MET A 510 3.92 14.35 -7.74
CA MET A 510 3.69 15.07 -6.49
C MET A 510 3.27 16.51 -6.79
N TYR A 511 2.38 17.07 -5.97
CA TYR A 511 2.04 18.49 -6.01
C TYR A 511 1.90 19.08 -4.59
N GLY A 512 1.99 20.40 -4.48
CA GLY A 512 2.05 21.13 -3.22
C GLY A 512 3.38 21.01 -2.46
N PHE A 513 4.48 20.71 -3.16
CA PHE A 513 5.81 20.73 -2.55
C PHE A 513 6.21 22.18 -2.20
N PRO A 514 7.05 22.43 -1.17
CA PRO A 514 7.51 23.76 -0.81
C PRO A 514 7.93 24.62 -2.00
N THR A 515 7.44 25.86 -2.01
CA THR A 515 7.64 26.88 -3.04
C THR A 515 6.98 26.62 -4.39
N GLN A 516 6.10 25.62 -4.52
CA GLN A 516 5.44 25.31 -5.78
C GLN A 516 4.40 26.40 -6.13
N THR A 517 4.56 27.02 -7.30
CA THR A 517 3.63 28.03 -7.78
C THR A 517 2.51 27.43 -8.65
N VAL A 518 1.50 28.24 -8.97
CA VAL A 518 0.51 27.91 -10.01
C VAL A 518 1.18 27.61 -11.36
N GLN A 519 2.19 28.40 -11.76
CA GLN A 519 2.92 28.18 -13.01
C GLN A 519 3.60 26.81 -13.02
N ASP A 520 4.29 26.44 -11.94
CA ASP A 520 4.94 25.13 -11.84
C ASP A 520 3.93 23.99 -11.98
N THR A 521 2.71 24.18 -11.46
CA THR A 521 1.64 23.17 -11.54
C THR A 521 1.11 23.01 -12.96
N VAL A 522 0.88 24.13 -13.66
CA VAL A 522 0.46 24.13 -15.08
C VAL A 522 1.54 23.52 -15.95
N ASP A 523 2.80 23.92 -15.75
CA ASP A 523 3.95 23.41 -16.50
C ASP A 523 4.17 21.92 -16.25
N ALA A 524 4.04 21.47 -15.00
CA ALA A 524 4.13 20.05 -14.66
C ALA A 524 3.05 19.23 -15.38
N LEU A 525 1.81 19.73 -15.44
CA LEU A 525 0.75 19.05 -16.18
C LEU A 525 1.02 19.02 -17.69
N GLU A 526 1.59 20.09 -18.26
CA GLU A 526 1.97 20.14 -19.68
C GLU A 526 3.10 19.14 -20.01
N TYR A 527 4.11 18.99 -19.15
CA TYR A 527 5.11 17.93 -19.33
C TYR A 527 4.49 16.54 -19.27
N VAL A 528 3.61 16.29 -18.29
CA VAL A 528 2.93 15.01 -18.17
C VAL A 528 2.07 14.72 -19.41
N ARG A 529 1.34 15.72 -19.92
CA ARG A 529 0.60 15.62 -21.20
C ARG A 529 1.54 15.19 -22.34
N GLN A 530 2.68 15.86 -22.50
CA GLN A 530 3.66 15.52 -23.53
C GLN A 530 4.28 14.12 -23.34
N LEU A 531 4.47 13.65 -22.10
CA LEU A 531 4.95 12.29 -21.82
C LEU A 531 3.92 11.23 -22.27
N PHE A 532 2.62 11.46 -22.06
CA PHE A 532 1.57 10.60 -22.61
C PHE A 532 1.51 10.67 -24.14
N GLU A 533 1.53 11.88 -24.71
CA GLU A 533 1.51 12.12 -26.17
C GLU A 533 2.64 11.38 -26.89
N ASN A 534 3.84 11.32 -26.30
CA ASN A 534 5.01 10.68 -26.89
C ASN A 534 5.18 9.20 -26.48
N GLY A 535 4.20 8.62 -25.76
CA GLY A 535 4.23 7.23 -25.31
C GLY A 535 5.39 6.92 -24.35
N CYS A 536 5.83 7.90 -23.56
CA CYS A 536 6.85 7.70 -22.52
C CYS A 536 6.28 6.98 -21.30
N ILE A 537 5.03 7.30 -20.92
CA ILE A 537 4.38 6.74 -19.73
C ILE A 537 2.99 6.18 -20.09
N HIS A 538 2.58 5.14 -19.36
CA HIS A 538 1.31 4.44 -19.56
C HIS A 538 0.31 4.74 -18.44
N SER A 539 0.82 5.19 -17.29
CA SER A 539 0.02 5.55 -16.12
C SER A 539 0.76 6.58 -15.27
N GLY A 540 0.01 7.35 -14.49
CA GLY A 540 0.59 8.25 -13.49
C GLY A 540 -0.41 8.55 -12.39
N PHE A 541 0.11 8.97 -11.23
CA PHE A 541 -0.71 9.32 -10.08
C PHE A 541 -0.17 10.56 -9.37
N PHE A 542 -1.01 11.60 -9.29
CA PHE A 542 -0.72 12.81 -8.52
C PHE A 542 -1.14 12.63 -7.06
N HIS A 543 -0.18 12.75 -6.15
CA HIS A 543 -0.41 12.80 -4.72
C HIS A 543 -0.01 14.17 -4.15
N ARG A 544 -0.73 14.60 -3.11
CA ARG A 544 -0.39 15.81 -2.36
C ARG A 544 0.86 15.53 -1.54
N PHE A 545 1.84 16.43 -1.57
CA PHE A 545 2.99 16.38 -0.69
C PHE A 545 2.53 16.47 0.77
N VAL A 546 3.03 15.56 1.60
CA VAL A 546 2.88 15.56 3.06
C VAL A 546 4.27 15.73 3.65
N CYS A 547 4.41 16.65 4.60
CA CYS A 547 5.67 16.88 5.30
C CYS A 547 5.72 15.98 6.53
N THR A 548 6.76 15.15 6.64
CA THR A 548 6.99 14.32 7.83
C THR A 548 8.09 14.93 8.69
N VAL A 549 8.06 14.69 10.01
CA VAL A 549 9.11 15.10 10.96
C VAL A 549 10.47 14.45 10.69
N HIS A 550 10.50 13.36 9.90
CA HIS A 550 11.71 12.63 9.56
C HIS A 550 12.35 13.10 8.25
N SER A 551 11.58 13.73 7.37
CA SER A 551 12.06 14.23 6.09
C SER A 551 13.02 15.42 6.25
N PRO A 552 13.98 15.64 5.33
CA PRO A 552 14.82 16.84 5.34
C PRO A 552 14.02 18.15 5.34
N VAL A 553 12.83 18.19 4.71
CA VAL A 553 11.92 19.35 4.79
C VAL A 553 11.39 19.54 6.21
N GLY A 554 10.96 18.49 6.90
CA GLY A 554 10.50 18.59 8.30
C GLY A 554 11.62 18.86 9.30
N GLN A 555 12.86 18.48 8.99
CA GLN A 555 14.01 18.74 9.87
C GLN A 555 14.62 20.13 9.69
N ASN A 556 14.57 20.70 8.47
CA ASN A 556 15.21 21.98 8.12
C ASN A 556 14.27 22.84 7.26
N PRO A 557 13.06 23.18 7.74
CA PRO A 557 11.99 23.81 6.96
C PRO A 557 12.38 25.16 6.35
N GLU A 558 13.22 25.94 7.05
CA GLU A 558 13.72 27.24 6.59
C GLU A 558 14.57 27.13 5.33
N THR A 559 15.29 26.02 5.14
CA THR A 559 16.06 25.76 3.92
C THR A 559 15.15 25.60 2.69
N TYR A 560 13.88 25.23 2.90
CA TYR A 560 12.87 25.02 1.86
C TYR A 560 11.86 26.16 1.78
N GLY A 561 12.07 27.24 2.54
CA GLY A 561 11.21 28.43 2.51
C GLY A 561 9.84 28.24 3.15
N VAL A 562 9.67 27.23 4.00
CA VAL A 562 8.41 26.97 4.72
C VAL A 562 8.58 27.13 6.22
N GLN A 563 7.47 27.33 6.92
CA GLN A 563 7.43 27.37 8.38
C GLN A 563 6.56 26.21 8.88
N LEU A 564 7.08 25.36 9.74
CA LEU A 564 6.27 24.30 10.34
C LEU A 564 5.25 24.89 11.32
N LEU A 565 4.05 24.33 11.31
CA LEU A 565 3.08 24.54 12.35
C LEU A 565 3.55 23.82 13.62
N PRO A 566 3.30 24.38 14.81
CA PRO A 566 3.57 23.67 16.06
C PRO A 566 2.86 22.32 16.05
N LEU A 567 3.60 21.27 16.39
CA LEU A 567 2.99 19.97 16.60
C LEU A 567 2.13 20.03 17.88
N PRO A 568 0.94 19.41 17.86
CA PRO A 568 0.17 19.25 19.09
C PRO A 568 0.98 18.46 20.12
N GLU A 569 0.87 18.82 21.40
CA GLU A 569 1.47 18.03 22.47
C GLU A 569 0.84 16.64 22.49
N GLY A 570 1.68 15.61 22.63
CA GLY A 570 1.26 14.22 22.50
C GLY A 570 2.31 13.24 23.00
N THR A 571 1.84 12.08 23.43
CA THR A 571 2.68 10.98 23.94
C THR A 571 2.58 9.71 23.10
N PHE A 572 1.73 9.70 22.05
CA PHE A 572 1.45 8.50 21.28
C PHE A 572 2.15 8.48 19.91
N ALA A 573 1.59 9.15 18.90
CA ALA A 573 2.09 9.14 17.53
C ALA A 573 2.54 10.52 17.05
N LYS A 574 3.63 10.56 16.28
CA LYS A 574 4.19 11.78 15.70
C LYS A 574 4.87 11.45 14.37
N ASN A 575 4.27 11.90 13.26
CA ASN A 575 4.86 11.74 11.93
C ASN A 575 4.60 12.96 11.05
N ASP A 576 3.34 13.21 10.67
CA ASP A 576 3.01 14.33 9.79
C ASP A 576 3.07 15.65 10.54
N VAL A 577 3.61 16.67 9.86
CA VAL A 577 3.71 18.04 10.38
C VAL A 577 3.11 19.01 9.38
N GLY A 578 2.12 19.78 9.82
CA GLY A 578 1.56 20.86 9.02
C GLY A 578 2.60 21.97 8.79
N PHE A 579 2.48 22.69 7.69
CA PHE A 579 3.39 23.79 7.38
C PHE A 579 2.68 24.93 6.65
N VAL A 580 3.24 26.13 6.78
CA VAL A 580 2.84 27.32 6.03
C VAL A 580 3.87 27.55 4.95
N ASP A 581 3.40 27.60 3.71
CA ASP A 581 4.17 28.04 2.56
C ASP A 581 3.80 29.50 2.22
N PRO A 582 4.73 30.46 2.33
CA PRO A 582 4.45 31.88 2.04
C PRO A 582 4.36 32.17 0.53
N THR A 583 4.49 31.17 -0.33
CA THR A 583 4.43 31.33 -1.78
C THR A 583 3.07 31.93 -2.20
N PRO A 584 3.06 33.07 -2.90
CA PRO A 584 1.83 33.73 -3.30
C PRO A 584 0.98 32.85 -4.23
N MET A 585 -0.30 32.69 -3.90
CA MET A 585 -1.31 32.08 -4.76
C MET A 585 -2.39 33.10 -5.14
N PRO A 586 -3.00 32.99 -6.34
CA PRO A 586 -4.15 33.81 -6.69
C PRO A 586 -5.30 33.65 -5.67
N PRO A 587 -6.13 34.69 -5.45
CA PRO A 587 -7.25 34.60 -4.52
C PRO A 587 -8.19 33.42 -4.86
N GLY A 588 -8.48 32.59 -3.86
CA GLY A 588 -9.33 31.40 -4.02
C GLY A 588 -8.65 30.21 -4.72
N VAL A 589 -7.34 30.25 -4.92
CA VAL A 589 -6.55 29.13 -5.45
C VAL A 589 -5.64 28.59 -4.35
N ASP A 590 -5.73 27.29 -4.11
CA ASP A 590 -4.80 26.53 -3.27
C ASP A 590 -4.38 25.24 -3.97
N HIS A 591 -3.49 24.49 -3.33
CA HIS A 591 -3.04 23.21 -3.88
C HIS A 591 -4.13 22.15 -3.94
N ASP A 592 -5.15 22.20 -3.08
CA ASP A 592 -6.20 21.18 -3.04
C ASP A 592 -7.12 21.31 -4.25
N LEU A 593 -7.48 22.55 -4.61
CA LEU A 593 -8.21 22.85 -5.84
C LEU A 593 -7.41 22.50 -7.09
N LEU A 594 -6.11 22.82 -7.12
CA LEU A 594 -5.22 22.41 -8.21
C LEU A 594 -5.15 20.88 -8.35
N GLY A 595 -5.11 20.17 -7.23
CA GLY A 595 -5.09 18.71 -7.17
C GLY A 595 -6.30 18.06 -7.84
N GLN A 596 -7.49 18.67 -7.75
CA GLN A 596 -8.69 18.17 -8.42
C GLN A 596 -8.52 18.18 -9.95
N GLY A 597 -8.00 19.29 -10.49
CA GLY A 597 -7.72 19.40 -11.93
C GLY A 597 -6.63 18.44 -12.40
N LEU A 598 -5.56 18.28 -11.62
CA LEU A 598 -4.49 17.31 -11.91
C LEU A 598 -5.02 15.87 -11.97
N LYS A 599 -5.85 15.46 -10.98
CA LYS A 599 -6.48 14.13 -10.92
C LYS A 599 -7.42 13.89 -12.11
N LYS A 600 -8.22 14.90 -12.49
CA LYS A 600 -9.10 14.83 -13.66
C LYS A 600 -8.30 14.69 -14.96
N ALA A 601 -7.25 15.48 -15.13
CA ALA A 601 -6.40 15.46 -16.31
C ALA A 601 -5.66 14.12 -16.47
N ILE A 602 -4.99 13.64 -15.42
CA ILE A 602 -4.22 12.38 -15.47
C ILE A 602 -5.12 11.19 -15.80
N TYR A 603 -6.33 11.16 -15.23
CA TYR A 603 -7.32 10.14 -15.53
C TYR A 603 -7.67 10.11 -17.02
N ASN A 604 -7.92 11.28 -17.62
CA ASN A 604 -8.25 11.39 -19.04
C ASN A 604 -7.05 11.05 -19.95
N PHE A 605 -5.83 11.49 -19.60
CA PHE A 605 -4.62 11.19 -20.35
C PHE A 605 -4.33 9.68 -20.40
N MET A 606 -4.56 8.95 -19.31
CA MET A 606 -4.45 7.48 -19.29
C MET A 606 -5.42 6.77 -20.25
N HIS A 607 -6.48 7.46 -20.69
CA HIS A 607 -7.43 6.98 -21.70
C HIS A 607 -7.24 7.64 -23.06
N GLY A 608 -6.14 8.38 -23.27
CA GLY A 608 -5.87 9.11 -24.51
C GLY A 608 -6.77 10.32 -24.76
N VAL A 609 -7.59 10.72 -23.78
CA VAL A 609 -8.54 11.83 -23.90
C VAL A 609 -7.86 13.16 -23.56
N GLY A 610 -8.03 14.16 -24.43
CA GLY A 610 -7.57 15.52 -24.19
C GLY A 610 -6.06 15.72 -24.16
N VAL A 611 -5.28 14.74 -24.65
CA VAL A 611 -3.82 14.85 -24.80
C VAL A 611 -3.40 15.91 -25.83
N GLU A 612 -4.28 16.30 -26.76
CA GLU A 612 -4.01 17.36 -27.75
C GLU A 612 -4.48 18.76 -27.30
N ALA A 613 -5.18 18.84 -26.18
CA ALA A 613 -5.84 20.05 -25.73
C ALA A 613 -4.98 20.85 -24.74
N ASP A 614 -5.29 22.13 -24.60
CA ASP A 614 -4.62 23.00 -23.65
C ASP A 614 -4.90 22.55 -22.22
N VAL A 615 -3.84 22.25 -21.45
CA VAL A 615 -3.94 21.72 -20.09
C VAL A 615 -4.74 22.59 -19.13
N ARG A 616 -4.90 23.89 -19.41
CA ARG A 616 -5.65 24.82 -18.56
C ARG A 616 -7.13 24.49 -18.46
N GLN A 617 -7.70 23.77 -19.44
CA GLN A 617 -9.11 23.38 -19.41
C GLN A 617 -9.46 22.43 -18.25
N TRP A 618 -8.47 21.76 -17.68
CA TRP A 618 -8.68 20.78 -16.61
C TRP A 618 -8.89 21.40 -15.24
N PHE A 619 -8.61 22.70 -15.09
CA PHE A 619 -8.75 23.41 -13.83
C PHE A 619 -10.04 24.24 -13.82
N ASP A 620 -10.93 23.92 -12.89
CA ASP A 620 -12.24 24.57 -12.72
C ASP A 620 -12.10 25.83 -11.83
N LEU A 621 -11.78 26.99 -12.43
CA LEU A 621 -11.51 28.26 -11.71
C LEU A 621 -12.06 29.51 -12.44
N PRO A 622 -12.22 30.66 -11.75
CA PRO A 622 -12.76 31.89 -12.34
C PRO A 622 -12.01 32.26 -13.63
N LYS A 623 -12.76 32.36 -14.74
CA LYS A 623 -12.24 32.54 -16.11
C LYS A 623 -11.10 33.58 -16.16
N GLY A 624 -9.90 33.12 -16.55
CA GLY A 624 -8.78 34.00 -16.93
C GLY A 624 -7.52 33.98 -16.04
N HIS A 625 -7.45 33.17 -14.98
CA HIS A 625 -6.37 33.29 -13.97
C HIS A 625 -5.23 32.26 -14.04
N PHE A 626 -5.26 31.28 -14.95
CA PHE A 626 -4.10 30.41 -15.14
C PHE A 626 -3.11 31.00 -16.13
N PRO A 627 -1.81 31.04 -15.78
CA PRO A 627 -0.81 31.38 -16.76
C PRO A 627 -0.80 30.32 -17.86
N LYS A 628 -0.41 30.73 -19.07
CA LYS A 628 -0.16 29.78 -20.15
C LYS A 628 1.02 28.87 -19.77
N PRO A 629 1.04 27.60 -20.21
CA PRO A 629 2.23 26.79 -20.08
C PRO A 629 3.45 27.54 -20.63
N SER A 630 4.51 27.62 -19.84
CA SER A 630 5.80 28.17 -20.26
C SER A 630 6.64 27.13 -21.00
N VAL A 631 6.30 25.85 -20.82
CA VAL A 631 6.89 24.69 -21.48
C VAL A 631 6.59 24.74 -22.99
N PRO A 632 7.61 24.68 -23.86
CA PRO A 632 7.38 24.57 -25.30
C PRO A 632 6.60 23.30 -25.66
N ARG A 633 5.63 23.41 -26.59
CA ARG A 633 4.70 22.33 -26.99
C ARG A 633 5.37 21.00 -27.39
N HIS A 634 6.61 21.06 -27.91
CA HIS A 634 7.36 19.88 -28.37
C HIS A 634 8.64 19.66 -27.58
N LYS A 635 8.67 20.04 -26.30
CA LYS A 635 9.87 19.93 -25.47
C LYS A 635 10.28 18.46 -25.28
N ILE A 636 9.35 17.57 -24.95
CA ILE A 636 9.63 16.13 -24.80
C ILE A 636 10.03 15.50 -26.13
N ALA A 637 9.26 15.73 -27.20
CA ALA A 637 9.59 15.19 -28.52
C ALA A 637 11.02 15.57 -28.98
N LYS A 638 11.49 16.78 -28.68
CA LYS A 638 12.86 17.21 -28.97
C LYS A 638 13.93 16.55 -28.10
N ALA A 639 13.59 16.13 -26.88
CA ALA A 639 14.51 15.42 -25.99
C ALA A 639 14.70 13.94 -26.37
N LEU A 640 13.74 13.38 -27.11
CA LEU A 640 13.75 12.00 -27.59
C LEU A 640 14.48 11.82 -28.94
N ASN A 641 14.66 12.90 -29.70
CA ASN A 641 15.45 12.94 -30.94
C ASN A 641 16.91 13.28 -30.61
#